data_AF-A0A8B7DT58-F1
#
_entry.id   AF-A0A8B7DT58-F1
#
_cell.length_a   1.000
_cell.length_b   1.000
_cell.length_c   1.000
_cell.angle_alpha   90.00
_cell.angle_beta   90.00
_cell.angle_gamma   90.00
#
_symmetry.space_group_name_H-M   'P 1'
#
loop_
_entity.id
_entity.type
_entity.pdbx_description
1 polymer ?
#
loop_
_entity_poly.entity_id
_entity_poly.type
_entity_poly.pdbx_seq_one_letter_code
_entity_poly.pdbx_strand_id
1 'polypeptide(L)'
;MFEGKPILEKMVPQSYVKLENFIFDKAKTMHNSGELPILSRNHLHQHSIDHGLQLETDEFNRALKFLTETGSILTFNDPVYDIKNFVFIDPQWFCKMMASVVTIKEINPYISKRGILSRSDAFDHLFPKSSFPQSFVEIFFRLLQRFEVLLPISDDNYLVTSKLQNSSPKNLIADNLSYFDDAKIITRRYDFPHIPIGFWPRLIARILSFPELTSSIRPKMLSLKTDYWQNGAYLDCSDAFCLVSGDNKNLNILDVRSQRSFAGYQLFVGIIDLIDGLVDEWYPGLMDISQKRTIKRLVPCQNCKINEKRFTFDLNICIASSYTSDNIKCTECNQFSDIGFIAPDAVFADLGDLVFSNWDNKFLDKKYKLGAGAFATVYKVKINGIDIAAKVFNESTGYCPNRMLRQEVDILKRLHHPCIISFIGVSIRPRALLIEYSPLGNLADSIASKNISKNKSLTHKIALQIAEGLAFIHKHSIVYRDLKPKNIIVFSYSLRAPVNVKLSDYGISQHKTYQEIADILSYGVTIYELVSNGKKPFRYFNRQKEFEDAVLSNKPIDSLISHGLAPWPDMEELIKNCLQKNPEVRPKAETIVKALTNIDLLCLKKHVAVCKRQFIDCLTTCFYFESKVEHIEVWAASSGCGLNSQLTWFSVEQTKKQ
;
A
#
# COMPACT_ATOMS: atom_id res chain seq x y z
N MET A 1 21.61 34.98 -17.34
CA MET A 1 22.91 34.53 -16.84
C MET A 1 22.69 33.98 -15.44
N PHE A 2 22.97 32.69 -15.24
CA PHE A 2 22.78 32.03 -13.95
C PHE A 2 24.03 32.26 -13.09
N GLU A 3 23.95 33.16 -12.11
CA GLU A 3 25.01 33.34 -11.10
C GLU A 3 24.70 32.44 -9.89
N GLY A 4 25.36 31.29 -9.80
CA GLY A 4 25.27 30.37 -8.65
C GLY A 4 26.65 30.17 -8.00
N LYS A 5 26.71 30.03 -6.67
CA LYS A 5 27.93 29.62 -5.96
C LYS A 5 28.07 28.09 -6.04
N PRO A 6 29.29 27.55 -6.20
CA PRO A 6 29.49 26.10 -6.26
C PRO A 6 29.37 25.47 -4.86
N ILE A 7 28.44 24.53 -4.72
CA ILE A 7 28.45 23.52 -3.65
C ILE A 7 28.51 22.17 -4.38
N LEU A 8 29.63 21.45 -4.25
CA LEU A 8 29.81 20.09 -4.81
C LEU A 8 29.54 19.99 -6.34
N GLU A 9 30.20 20.84 -7.14
CA GLU A 9 30.24 20.80 -8.62
C GLU A 9 28.91 21.00 -9.38
N LYS A 10 27.79 21.28 -8.69
CA LYS A 10 26.51 21.63 -9.33
C LYS A 10 26.15 23.09 -9.09
N MET A 11 25.73 23.79 -10.15
CA MET A 11 25.20 25.14 -10.05
C MET A 11 23.81 25.12 -9.40
N VAL A 12 23.66 25.84 -8.29
CA VAL A 12 22.39 25.97 -7.56
C VAL A 12 21.81 27.38 -7.81
N PRO A 13 20.49 27.52 -8.00
CA PRO A 13 19.86 28.83 -8.15
C PRO A 13 20.16 29.75 -6.97
N GLN A 14 20.50 31.01 -7.26
CA GLN A 14 20.76 32.01 -6.22
C GLN A 14 19.56 32.23 -5.29
N SER A 15 18.35 32.03 -5.80
CA SER A 15 17.10 32.11 -5.03
C SER A 15 17.05 31.10 -3.88
N TYR A 16 17.65 29.92 -4.03
CA TYR A 16 17.66 28.87 -3.01
C TYR A 16 18.63 29.23 -1.88
N VAL A 17 19.80 29.77 -2.23
CA VAL A 17 20.80 30.24 -1.25
C VAL A 17 20.27 31.43 -0.47
N LYS A 18 19.56 32.36 -1.13
CA LYS A 18 18.92 33.48 -0.43
C LYS A 18 17.83 33.02 0.52
N LEU A 19 17.03 32.02 0.12
CA LEU A 19 16.04 31.40 1.01
C LEU A 19 16.71 30.71 2.21
N GLU A 20 17.82 30.00 2.01
CA GLU A 20 18.59 29.38 3.09
C GLU A 20 19.08 30.41 4.11
N ASN A 21 19.69 31.50 3.65
CA ASN A 21 20.15 32.58 4.53
C ASN A 21 18.99 33.22 5.30
N PHE A 22 17.87 33.47 4.63
CA PHE A 22 16.65 33.97 5.28
C PHE A 22 16.15 33.03 6.38
N ILE A 23 16.11 31.72 6.11
CA ILE A 23 15.71 30.70 7.08
C ILE A 23 16.66 30.69 8.28
N PHE A 24 17.97 30.79 8.05
CA PHE A 24 18.98 30.84 9.10
C PHE A 24 18.80 32.05 10.03
N ASP A 25 18.62 33.25 9.45
CA ASP A 25 18.38 34.48 10.23
C ASP A 25 17.06 34.42 11.00
N LYS A 26 16.03 33.83 10.40
CA LYS A 26 14.73 33.61 11.04
C LYS A 26 14.85 32.65 12.23
N ALA A 27 15.56 31.52 12.07
CA ALA A 27 15.80 30.57 13.15
C ALA A 27 16.53 31.23 14.34
N LYS A 28 17.56 32.04 14.05
CA LYS A 28 18.30 32.79 15.07
C LYS A 28 17.40 33.79 15.82
N THR A 29 16.52 34.47 15.10
CA THR A 29 15.56 35.42 15.68
C THR A 29 14.58 34.72 16.62
N MET A 30 14.05 33.57 16.20
CA MET A 30 13.12 32.77 17.00
C MET A 30 13.76 32.22 18.28
N HIS A 31 15.02 31.76 18.20
CA HIS A 31 15.77 31.36 19.40
C HIS A 31 15.93 32.50 20.39
N ASN A 32 16.25 33.71 19.91
CA ASN A 32 16.41 34.89 20.78
C ASN A 32 15.10 35.32 21.43
N SER A 33 13.95 35.08 20.80
CA SER A 33 12.62 35.36 21.37
C SER A 33 12.05 34.22 22.22
N GLY A 34 12.75 33.07 22.30
CA GLY A 34 12.27 31.88 23.01
C GLY A 34 11.18 31.10 22.26
N GLU A 35 10.97 31.38 20.98
CA GLU A 35 10.06 30.66 20.10
C GLU A 35 10.69 29.35 19.58
N LEU A 36 9.84 28.37 19.28
CA LEU A 36 10.28 27.10 18.68
C LEU A 36 10.64 27.30 17.20
N PRO A 37 11.79 26.80 16.70
CA PRO A 37 12.24 27.00 15.32
C PRO A 37 11.47 26.11 14.32
N ILE A 38 10.16 26.32 14.24
CA ILE A 38 9.21 25.55 13.44
C ILE A 38 8.23 26.53 12.80
N LEU A 39 8.05 26.41 11.48
CA LEU A 39 7.13 27.26 10.72
C LEU A 39 6.20 26.41 9.86
N SER A 40 5.00 26.92 9.58
CA SER A 40 4.17 26.33 8.52
C SER A 40 4.75 26.67 7.15
N ARG A 41 4.57 25.80 6.15
CA ARG A 41 5.02 26.06 4.77
C ARG A 41 4.45 27.36 4.21
N ASN A 42 3.17 27.62 4.46
CA ASN A 42 2.50 28.84 4.00
C ASN A 42 3.06 30.09 4.68
N HIS A 43 3.30 30.05 5.99
CA HIS A 43 3.91 31.18 6.69
C HIS A 43 5.35 31.41 6.21
N LEU A 44 6.12 30.34 6.03
CA LEU A 44 7.49 30.46 5.52
C LEU A 44 7.53 31.03 4.10
N HIS A 45 6.60 30.60 3.23
CA HIS A 45 6.49 31.14 1.87
C HIS A 45 6.09 32.62 1.90
N GLN A 46 5.07 32.98 2.66
CA GLN A 46 4.63 34.37 2.80
C GLN A 46 5.76 35.27 3.35
N HIS A 47 6.41 34.85 4.43
CA HIS A 47 7.53 35.60 5.00
C HIS A 47 8.69 35.73 4.02
N SER A 48 8.96 34.72 3.18
CA SER A 48 9.99 34.81 2.15
C SER A 48 9.65 35.87 1.09
N ILE A 49 8.37 35.95 0.69
CA ILE A 49 7.86 36.97 -0.24
C ILE A 49 7.99 38.36 0.38
N ASP A 50 7.59 38.51 1.65
CA ASP A 50 7.67 39.78 2.37
C ASP A 50 9.11 40.29 2.50
N HIS A 51 10.10 39.39 2.51
CA HIS A 51 11.54 39.70 2.54
C HIS A 51 12.18 39.77 1.13
N GLY A 52 11.38 39.87 0.08
CA GLY A 52 11.84 40.12 -1.30
C GLY A 52 12.26 38.88 -2.08
N LEU A 53 11.94 37.66 -1.62
CA LEU A 53 12.13 36.42 -2.36
C LEU A 53 10.88 36.14 -3.20
N GLN A 54 10.88 36.56 -4.46
CA GLN A 54 9.79 36.30 -5.41
C GLN A 54 9.87 34.87 -5.97
N LEU A 55 9.64 33.88 -5.11
CA LEU A 55 9.58 32.47 -5.49
C LEU A 55 8.13 32.07 -5.79
N GLU A 56 7.85 31.66 -7.03
CA GLU A 56 6.58 30.99 -7.35
C GLU A 56 6.42 29.70 -6.52
N THR A 57 5.18 29.29 -6.26
CA THR A 57 4.88 28.14 -5.38
C THR A 57 5.63 26.86 -5.78
N ASP A 58 5.74 26.57 -7.07
CA ASP A 58 6.47 25.39 -7.58
C ASP A 58 7.99 25.53 -7.46
N GLU A 59 8.53 26.74 -7.54
CA GLU A 59 9.95 27.00 -7.29
C GLU A 59 10.26 26.92 -5.79
N PHE A 60 9.41 27.49 -4.94
CA PHE A 60 9.52 27.41 -3.48
C PHE A 60 9.53 25.96 -2.98
N ASN A 61 8.60 25.13 -3.48
CA ASN A 61 8.55 23.70 -3.12
C ASN A 61 9.82 22.94 -3.56
N ARG A 62 10.38 23.27 -4.73
CA ARG A 62 11.67 22.69 -5.17
C ARG A 62 12.84 23.19 -4.33
N ALA A 63 12.83 24.45 -3.90
CA ALA A 63 13.83 25.01 -2.99
C ALA A 63 13.80 24.33 -1.62
N LEU A 64 12.62 24.13 -1.02
CA LEU A 64 12.47 23.39 0.24
C LEU A 64 12.96 21.95 0.12
N LYS A 65 12.64 21.28 -0.99
CA LYS A 65 13.14 19.93 -1.25
C LYS A 65 14.67 19.90 -1.31
N PHE A 66 15.28 20.84 -2.02
CA PHE A 66 16.74 20.98 -2.08
C PHE A 66 17.35 21.22 -0.70
N LEU A 67 16.80 22.17 0.08
CA LEU A 67 17.31 22.48 1.43
C LEU A 67 17.13 21.31 2.42
N THR A 68 16.12 20.47 2.20
CA THR A 68 15.95 19.23 2.96
C THR A 68 17.02 18.20 2.57
N GLU A 69 17.33 18.08 1.27
CA GLU A 69 18.37 17.18 0.75
C GLU A 69 19.79 17.60 1.18
N THR A 70 20.05 18.90 1.34
CA THR A 70 21.32 19.42 1.87
C THR A 70 21.41 19.36 3.40
N GLY A 71 20.29 19.08 4.09
CA GLY A 71 20.22 19.04 5.55
C GLY A 71 20.19 20.42 6.21
N SER A 72 19.90 21.49 5.45
CA SER A 72 19.77 22.86 5.98
C SER A 72 18.45 23.05 6.75
N ILE A 73 17.41 22.29 6.38
CA ILE A 73 16.11 22.22 7.07
C ILE A 73 15.65 20.76 7.17
N LEU A 74 14.65 20.49 8.00
CA LEU A 74 13.95 19.20 7.99
C LEU A 74 12.48 19.40 7.60
N THR A 75 12.02 18.56 6.67
CA THR A 75 10.61 18.45 6.30
C THR A 75 10.20 16.98 6.34
N PHE A 76 8.98 16.71 6.81
CA PHE A 76 8.46 15.34 6.90
C PHE A 76 7.19 15.22 6.07
N ASN A 77 7.21 14.36 5.07
CA ASN A 77 6.00 14.04 4.32
C ASN A 77 5.26 12.91 5.07
N ASP A 78 4.24 13.28 5.84
CA ASP A 78 3.33 12.35 6.53
C ASP A 78 1.86 12.84 6.43
N PRO A 79 0.97 12.15 5.70
CA PRO A 79 -0.41 12.57 5.46
C PRO A 79 -1.34 12.24 6.62
N VAL A 80 -0.91 11.42 7.59
CA VAL A 80 -1.82 10.96 8.65
C VAL A 80 -2.06 12.07 9.68
N TYR A 81 -1.10 12.97 9.87
CA TYR A 81 -1.15 14.00 10.93
C TYR A 81 -0.78 15.41 10.44
N ASP A 82 -0.82 15.63 9.13
CA ASP A 82 -0.54 16.93 8.50
C ASP A 82 0.84 17.54 8.85
N ILE A 83 1.80 16.71 9.30
CA ILE A 83 3.18 17.12 9.61
C ILE A 83 3.86 17.69 8.36
N LYS A 84 3.38 17.29 7.17
CA LYS A 84 3.79 17.83 5.87
C LYS A 84 3.76 19.35 5.81
N ASN A 85 2.87 20.00 6.57
CA ASN A 85 2.73 21.44 6.56
C ASN A 85 3.77 22.16 7.42
N PHE A 86 4.59 21.46 8.22
CA PHE A 86 5.62 22.05 9.07
C PHE A 86 7.02 21.93 8.45
N VAL A 87 7.82 22.97 8.67
CA VAL A 87 9.23 23.06 8.30
C VAL A 87 10.03 23.34 9.56
N PHE A 88 10.97 22.45 9.86
CA PHE A 88 11.91 22.60 10.96
C PHE A 88 13.12 23.34 10.45
N ILE A 89 13.26 24.59 10.86
CA ILE A 89 14.26 25.51 10.33
C ILE A 89 15.60 25.46 11.08
N ASP A 90 15.67 24.65 12.15
CA ASP A 90 16.91 24.32 12.86
C ASP A 90 17.02 22.80 13.09
N PRO A 91 17.74 22.08 12.21
CA PRO A 91 18.00 20.66 12.36
C PRO A 91 18.80 20.30 13.62
N GLN A 92 19.69 21.18 14.10
CA GLN A 92 20.52 20.90 15.27
C GLN A 92 19.69 20.96 16.55
N TRP A 93 18.83 21.95 16.68
CA TRP A 93 17.83 22.02 17.75
C TRP A 93 16.94 20.78 17.74
N PHE A 94 16.45 20.39 16.56
CA PHE A 94 15.63 19.18 16.41
C PHE A 94 16.35 17.93 16.93
N CYS A 95 17.60 17.70 16.53
CA CYS A 95 18.40 16.57 16.99
C CYS A 95 18.62 16.58 18.51
N LYS A 96 18.91 17.75 19.11
CA LYS A 96 19.03 17.90 20.57
C LYS A 96 17.72 17.56 21.27
N MET A 97 16.59 18.01 20.71
CA MET A 97 15.28 17.69 21.27
C MET A 97 14.97 16.20 21.20
N MET A 98 15.22 15.54 20.09
CA MET A 98 15.03 14.09 19.96
C MET A 98 15.93 13.29 20.92
N ALA A 99 17.19 13.72 21.08
CA ALA A 99 18.14 13.08 21.99
C ALA A 99 17.80 13.30 23.48
N SER A 100 17.07 14.36 23.81
CA SER A 100 16.75 14.74 25.19
C SER A 100 15.96 13.65 25.94
N VAL A 101 15.06 12.96 25.24
CA VAL A 101 14.26 11.83 25.76
C VAL A 101 15.14 10.70 26.31
N VAL A 102 16.32 10.51 25.73
CA VAL A 102 17.26 9.44 26.09
C VAL A 102 18.33 9.92 27.07
N THR A 103 18.69 11.20 27.01
CA THR A 103 19.88 11.76 27.67
C THR A 103 19.58 12.51 28.98
N ILE A 104 18.37 13.04 29.18
CA ILE A 104 18.00 13.80 30.38
C ILE A 104 17.99 12.87 31.60
N LYS A 105 18.79 13.20 32.62
CA LYS A 105 18.98 12.37 33.82
C LYS A 105 17.74 12.32 34.71
N GLU A 106 16.86 13.30 34.57
CA GLU A 106 15.58 13.44 35.25
C GLU A 106 14.50 12.56 34.61
N ILE A 107 14.61 12.23 33.33
CA ILE A 107 13.70 11.28 32.62
C ILE A 107 14.19 9.84 32.79
N ASN A 108 15.52 9.65 32.73
CA ASN A 108 16.18 8.36 32.93
C ASN A 108 15.81 7.56 34.20
N PRO A 109 15.36 8.12 35.35
CA PRO A 109 14.97 7.33 36.52
C PRO A 109 13.58 6.71 36.35
N TYR A 110 12.71 7.36 35.58
CA TYR A 110 11.35 6.90 35.25
C TYR A 110 11.34 5.87 34.12
N ILE A 111 12.36 5.90 33.25
CA ILE A 111 12.66 4.79 32.35
C ILE A 111 13.11 3.62 33.23
N SER A 112 12.14 2.79 33.65
CA SER A 112 12.36 1.62 34.50
C SER A 112 13.48 0.74 33.93
N LYS A 113 14.03 -0.20 34.72
CA LYS A 113 15.02 -1.19 34.23
C LYS A 113 14.59 -1.94 32.94
N ARG A 114 13.31 -1.88 32.57
CA ARG A 114 12.73 -2.49 31.36
C ARG A 114 12.66 -1.55 30.14
N GLY A 115 13.09 -0.29 30.25
CA GLY A 115 13.12 0.65 29.11
C GLY A 115 11.76 1.25 28.75
N ILE A 116 10.80 1.30 29.69
CA ILE A 116 9.44 1.82 29.45
C ILE A 116 9.34 3.27 29.93
N LEU A 117 8.78 4.15 29.11
CA LEU A 117 8.49 5.56 29.38
C LEU A 117 6.98 5.80 29.31
N SER A 118 6.37 6.34 30.38
CA SER A 118 5.00 6.86 30.31
C SER A 118 4.99 8.24 29.65
N ARG A 119 3.93 8.50 28.87
CA ARG A 119 3.68 9.77 28.22
C ARG A 119 3.51 10.91 29.23
N SER A 120 2.85 10.65 30.35
CA SER A 120 2.63 11.62 31.42
C SER A 120 3.95 12.08 32.05
N ASP A 121 4.82 11.13 32.43
CA ASP A 121 6.16 11.42 32.95
C ASP A 121 7.02 12.19 31.95
N ALA A 122 6.99 11.79 30.67
CA ALA A 122 7.73 12.46 29.61
C ALA A 122 7.25 13.91 29.40
N PHE A 123 5.94 14.16 29.48
CA PHE A 123 5.35 15.48 29.32
C PHE A 123 5.85 16.47 30.36
N ASP A 124 5.80 16.09 31.64
CA ASP A 124 6.16 16.97 32.75
C ASP A 124 7.65 17.34 32.77
N HIS A 125 8.52 16.48 32.21
CA HIS A 125 9.97 16.68 32.22
C HIS A 125 10.55 17.25 30.91
N LEU A 126 9.98 16.93 29.75
CA LEU A 126 10.45 17.44 28.45
C LEU A 126 9.87 18.80 28.11
N PHE A 127 8.67 19.11 28.61
CA PHE A 127 7.92 20.31 28.26
C PHE A 127 7.48 21.10 29.50
N PRO A 128 8.40 21.81 30.18
CA PRO A 128 8.02 22.72 31.26
C PRO A 128 6.95 23.71 30.78
N LYS A 129 5.88 23.85 31.58
CA LYS A 129 4.52 24.36 31.25
C LYS A 129 4.39 25.76 30.58
N SER A 130 5.44 26.42 30.12
CA SER A 130 5.38 27.80 29.63
C SER A 130 5.85 28.06 28.19
N SER A 131 6.38 27.09 27.44
CA SER A 131 6.97 27.37 26.10
C SER A 131 6.62 26.40 24.97
N PHE A 132 5.96 25.27 25.24
CA PHE A 132 5.68 24.26 24.20
C PHE A 132 4.19 24.17 23.86
N PRO A 133 3.77 24.46 22.61
CA PRO A 133 2.38 24.33 22.20
C PRO A 133 1.90 22.87 22.35
N GLN A 134 0.73 22.68 22.96
CA GLN A 134 0.16 21.35 23.18
C GLN A 134 -0.10 20.59 21.86
N SER A 135 -0.42 21.32 20.78
CA SER A 135 -0.55 20.78 19.43
C SER A 135 0.76 20.18 18.89
N PHE A 136 1.92 20.67 19.35
CA PHE A 136 3.23 20.22 18.89
C PHE A 136 3.77 19.03 19.69
N VAL A 137 3.28 18.80 20.91
CA VAL A 137 3.63 17.62 21.72
C VAL A 137 3.27 16.32 20.99
N GLU A 138 2.06 16.25 20.41
CA GLU A 138 1.64 15.08 19.62
C GLU A 138 2.58 14.83 18.45
N ILE A 139 2.93 15.89 17.73
CA ILE A 139 3.85 15.83 16.60
C ILE A 139 5.21 15.32 17.05
N PHE A 140 5.71 15.78 18.21
CA PHE A 140 6.99 15.34 18.76
C PHE A 140 7.01 13.85 19.10
N PHE A 141 6.01 13.33 19.82
CA PHE A 141 5.91 11.89 20.10
C PHE A 141 5.83 11.06 18.82
N ARG A 142 5.13 11.55 17.79
CA ARG A 142 5.06 10.88 16.49
C ARG A 142 6.40 10.90 15.77
N LEU A 143 7.16 11.98 15.86
CA LEU A 143 8.52 12.04 15.30
C LEU A 143 9.43 11.06 16.03
N LEU A 144 9.40 10.98 17.37
CA LEU A 144 10.13 9.96 18.13
C LEU A 144 9.78 8.53 17.68
N GLN A 145 8.51 8.26 17.39
CA GLN A 145 8.07 6.99 16.82
C GLN A 145 8.62 6.76 15.42
N ARG A 146 8.54 7.77 14.55
CA ARG A 146 9.04 7.71 13.17
C ARG A 146 10.55 7.45 13.10
N PHE A 147 11.30 8.00 14.04
CA PHE A 147 12.75 7.78 14.17
C PHE A 147 13.10 6.56 15.04
N GLU A 148 12.10 5.76 15.43
CA GLU A 148 12.24 4.54 16.24
C GLU A 148 12.97 4.75 17.58
N VAL A 149 12.90 5.98 18.11
CA VAL A 149 13.40 6.31 19.45
C VAL A 149 12.41 5.78 20.49
N LEU A 150 11.11 5.97 20.23
CA LEU A 150 10.01 5.46 21.04
C LEU A 150 9.16 4.48 20.25
N LEU A 151 8.84 3.32 20.81
CA LEU A 151 7.90 2.38 20.20
C LEU A 151 6.63 2.29 21.04
N PRO A 152 5.43 2.49 20.47
CA PRO A 152 4.19 2.46 21.23
C PRO A 152 3.89 1.03 21.73
N ILE A 153 3.59 0.91 23.03
CA ILE A 153 3.09 -0.33 23.65
C ILE A 153 1.59 -0.20 23.93
N SER A 154 1.19 0.98 24.39
CA SER A 154 -0.20 1.37 24.67
C SER A 154 -0.32 2.87 24.44
N ASP A 155 -1.54 3.41 24.56
CA ASP A 155 -1.79 4.85 24.36
C ASP A 155 -0.91 5.76 25.24
N ASP A 156 -0.51 5.27 26.42
CA ASP A 156 0.26 6.05 27.41
C ASP A 156 1.69 5.55 27.64
N ASN A 157 2.11 4.41 27.07
CA ASN A 157 3.42 3.82 27.34
C ASN A 157 4.22 3.51 26.08
N TYR A 158 5.52 3.84 26.13
CA TYR A 158 6.46 3.66 25.04
C TYR A 158 7.71 2.87 25.47
N LEU A 159 8.24 2.01 24.59
CA LEU A 159 9.58 1.47 24.74
C LEU A 159 10.60 2.48 24.22
N VAL A 160 11.61 2.77 25.03
CA VAL A 160 12.80 3.53 24.62
C VAL A 160 13.83 2.53 24.11
N THR A 161 13.98 2.46 22.78
CA THR A 161 14.75 1.38 22.12
C THR A 161 16.19 1.30 22.58
N SER A 162 16.85 2.45 22.78
CA SER A 162 18.23 2.56 23.25
C SER A 162 18.43 2.19 24.72
N LYS A 163 17.36 2.06 25.51
CA LYS A 163 17.39 1.76 26.95
C LYS A 163 16.88 0.35 27.26
N LEU A 164 16.56 -0.44 26.24
CA LEU A 164 16.31 -1.86 26.40
C LEU A 164 17.55 -2.54 27.02
N GLN A 165 17.31 -3.53 27.86
CA GLN A 165 18.36 -4.35 28.45
C GLN A 165 19.21 -5.05 27.39
N ASN A 166 20.49 -5.28 27.67
CA ASN A 166 21.43 -5.87 26.71
C ASN A 166 21.24 -7.39 26.55
N SER A 167 20.81 -8.07 27.61
CA SER A 167 20.64 -9.52 27.64
C SER A 167 19.17 -9.90 27.79
N SER A 168 18.78 -11.04 27.21
CA SER A 168 17.44 -11.58 27.40
C SER A 168 17.14 -11.88 28.88
N PRO A 169 15.86 -11.84 29.29
CA PRO A 169 15.45 -12.31 30.60
C PRO A 169 15.76 -13.83 30.72
N LYS A 170 16.80 -14.17 31.47
CA LYS A 170 17.33 -15.56 31.55
C LYS A 170 16.27 -16.59 31.94
N ASN A 171 15.32 -16.24 32.80
CA ASN A 171 14.33 -17.17 33.35
C ASN A 171 13.27 -17.57 32.30
N LEU A 172 12.74 -16.61 31.53
CA LEU A 172 11.66 -16.84 30.55
C LEU A 172 12.06 -17.78 29.40
N ILE A 173 13.30 -17.66 28.93
CA ILE A 173 13.80 -18.44 27.80
C ILE A 173 14.27 -19.83 28.23
N ALA A 174 14.93 -19.92 29.40
CA ALA A 174 15.40 -21.20 29.93
C ALA A 174 14.22 -22.12 30.29
N ASP A 175 13.17 -21.60 30.93
CA ASP A 175 12.03 -22.41 31.36
C ASP A 175 11.23 -22.96 30.16
N ASN A 176 11.07 -22.17 29.10
CA ASN A 176 10.33 -22.60 27.91
C ASN A 176 11.18 -23.43 26.94
N LEU A 177 12.44 -23.09 26.67
CA LEU A 177 13.28 -23.88 25.75
C LEU A 177 13.76 -25.19 26.37
N SER A 178 13.97 -25.28 27.69
CA SER A 178 14.36 -26.54 28.33
C SER A 178 13.22 -27.55 28.42
N TYR A 179 11.97 -27.07 28.41
CA TYR A 179 10.77 -27.90 28.42
C TYR A 179 10.54 -28.62 27.07
N PHE A 180 10.98 -28.04 25.96
CA PHE A 180 10.78 -28.62 24.64
C PHE A 180 12.03 -29.32 24.13
N ASP A 181 11.84 -30.57 23.71
CA ASP A 181 12.85 -31.31 22.95
C ASP A 181 13.27 -30.49 21.71
N ASP A 182 14.58 -30.46 21.46
CA ASP A 182 15.26 -29.92 20.28
C ASP A 182 14.62 -30.40 18.95
N ALA A 183 13.95 -31.55 18.95
CA ALA A 183 13.20 -32.12 17.82
C ALA A 183 11.78 -31.53 17.62
N LYS A 184 11.30 -30.74 18.57
CA LYS A 184 9.99 -30.05 18.55
C LYS A 184 10.12 -28.56 18.30
N ILE A 185 11.34 -28.06 18.08
CA ILE A 185 11.60 -26.66 17.74
C ILE A 185 11.96 -26.54 16.26
N ILE A 186 11.35 -25.55 15.62
CA ILE A 186 11.74 -25.10 14.29
C ILE A 186 12.68 -23.91 14.39
N THR A 187 13.65 -23.79 13.49
CA THR A 187 14.65 -22.72 13.52
C THR A 187 14.92 -22.21 12.11
N ARG A 188 14.89 -20.90 11.93
CA ARG A 188 15.43 -20.20 10.77
C ARG A 188 16.62 -19.38 11.23
N ARG A 189 17.75 -19.56 10.56
CA ARG A 189 18.95 -18.76 10.78
C ARG A 189 19.15 -17.80 9.62
N TYR A 190 19.34 -16.52 9.94
CA TYR A 190 19.79 -15.51 9.02
C TYR A 190 21.26 -15.24 9.28
N ASP A 191 22.10 -15.43 8.26
CA ASP A 191 23.52 -15.10 8.28
C ASP A 191 23.72 -13.82 7.47
N PHE A 192 23.86 -12.69 8.16
CA PHE A 192 24.08 -11.39 7.54
C PHE A 192 25.58 -11.20 7.26
N PRO A 193 25.95 -10.42 6.22
CA PRO A 193 27.31 -9.90 6.12
C PRO A 193 27.68 -9.03 7.33
N HIS A 194 26.72 -8.22 7.77
CA HIS A 194 26.66 -7.50 9.04
C HIS A 194 25.19 -7.09 9.27
N ILE A 195 24.72 -7.11 10.52
CA ILE A 195 23.37 -6.59 10.82
C ILE A 195 23.40 -5.06 10.74
N PRO A 196 22.57 -4.41 9.90
CA PRO A 196 22.59 -2.96 9.75
C PRO A 196 22.20 -2.19 11.01
N ILE A 197 22.70 -0.95 11.11
CA ILE A 197 22.31 -0.04 12.18
C ILE A 197 20.79 0.24 12.11
N GLY A 198 20.13 0.21 13.27
CA GLY A 198 18.69 0.41 13.40
C GLY A 198 17.83 -0.80 13.03
N PHE A 199 18.43 -1.93 12.61
CA PHE A 199 17.67 -3.13 12.25
C PHE A 199 16.79 -3.63 13.41
N TRP A 200 17.35 -3.75 14.61
CA TRP A 200 16.63 -4.27 15.78
C TRP A 200 15.48 -3.37 16.24
N PRO A 201 15.66 -2.03 16.42
CA PRO A 201 14.54 -1.12 16.68
C PRO A 201 13.40 -1.25 15.67
N ARG A 202 13.72 -1.30 14.37
CA ARG A 202 12.72 -1.48 13.30
C ARG A 202 11.99 -2.79 13.39
N LEU A 203 12.71 -3.88 13.63
CA LEU A 203 12.12 -5.20 13.77
C LEU A 203 11.20 -5.26 14.98
N ILE A 204 11.62 -4.73 16.13
CA ILE A 204 10.80 -4.67 17.34
C ILE A 204 9.53 -3.84 17.11
N ALA A 205 9.65 -2.70 16.42
CA ALA A 205 8.49 -1.86 16.05
C ALA A 205 7.46 -2.64 15.23
N ARG A 206 7.92 -3.42 14.24
CA ARG A 206 7.06 -4.28 13.42
C ARG A 206 6.44 -5.41 14.24
N ILE A 207 7.19 -6.02 15.15
CA ILE A 207 6.72 -7.09 16.04
C ILE A 207 5.63 -6.55 16.99
N LEU A 208 5.79 -5.34 17.54
CA LEU A 208 4.76 -4.70 18.37
C LEU A 208 3.45 -4.49 17.62
N SER A 209 3.53 -4.17 16.32
CA SER A 209 2.36 -3.97 15.47
C SER A 209 1.78 -5.29 14.92
N PHE A 210 2.44 -6.43 15.15
CA PHE A 210 2.05 -7.73 14.61
C PHE A 210 0.67 -8.22 15.06
N PRO A 211 0.25 -8.05 16.34
CA PRO A 211 -1.07 -8.46 16.79
C PRO A 211 -2.20 -7.71 16.08
N GLU A 212 -2.06 -6.39 15.90
CA GLU A 212 -3.06 -5.59 15.19
C GLU A 212 -3.19 -6.06 13.73
N LEU A 213 -2.07 -6.32 13.05
CA LEU A 213 -2.01 -6.83 11.68
C LEU A 213 -2.60 -8.24 11.51
N THR A 214 -2.72 -9.02 12.58
CA THR A 214 -3.17 -10.42 12.57
C THR A 214 -4.51 -10.65 13.27
N SER A 215 -4.95 -9.71 14.11
CA SER A 215 -6.18 -9.77 14.92
C SER A 215 -7.46 -9.87 14.07
N SER A 216 -7.51 -9.18 12.92
CA SER A 216 -8.61 -9.27 11.95
C SER A 216 -8.83 -10.69 11.41
N ILE A 217 -7.83 -11.55 11.54
CA ILE A 217 -7.81 -12.92 11.00
C ILE A 217 -8.03 -13.95 12.11
N ARG A 218 -7.57 -13.68 13.35
CA ARG A 218 -7.56 -14.68 14.43
C ARG A 218 -7.87 -14.09 15.81
N PRO A 219 -9.11 -14.28 16.32
CA PRO A 219 -9.51 -13.87 17.66
C PRO A 219 -8.66 -14.46 18.79
N LYS A 220 -8.00 -15.61 18.56
CA LYS A 220 -7.17 -16.28 19.57
C LYS A 220 -5.82 -15.61 19.87
N MET A 221 -5.36 -14.65 19.04
CA MET A 221 -4.11 -13.91 19.27
C MET A 221 -4.25 -12.73 20.25
N LEU A 222 -5.44 -12.51 20.82
CA LEU A 222 -5.73 -11.40 21.73
C LEU A 222 -4.95 -11.45 23.06
N SER A 223 -4.31 -12.56 23.41
CA SER A 223 -3.52 -12.72 24.64
C SER A 223 -2.02 -12.93 24.39
N LEU A 224 -1.46 -12.27 23.36
CA LEU A 224 -0.03 -12.32 23.08
C LEU A 224 0.76 -11.59 24.18
N LYS A 225 1.61 -12.31 24.90
CA LYS A 225 2.60 -11.75 25.81
C LYS A 225 3.91 -11.54 25.06
N THR A 226 4.55 -10.41 25.29
CA THR A 226 5.77 -10.04 24.58
C THR A 226 6.82 -9.47 25.51
N ASP A 227 8.07 -9.86 25.29
CA ASP A 227 9.25 -9.31 25.98
C ASP A 227 10.33 -8.92 24.97
N TYR A 228 11.11 -7.89 25.30
CA TYR A 228 12.09 -7.29 24.38
C TYR A 228 13.43 -7.00 25.06
N TRP A 229 14.50 -7.08 24.28
CA TRP A 229 15.84 -6.64 24.65
C TRP A 229 16.53 -6.09 23.39
N GLN A 230 17.74 -5.52 23.53
CA GLN A 230 18.39 -4.80 22.42
C GLN A 230 18.50 -5.60 21.11
N ASN A 231 18.73 -6.91 21.21
CA ASN A 231 18.98 -7.79 20.07
C ASN A 231 18.00 -8.97 20.05
N GLY A 232 16.75 -8.75 20.45
CA GLY A 232 15.75 -9.80 20.34
C GLY A 232 14.40 -9.50 20.97
N ALA A 233 13.48 -10.41 20.68
CA ALA A 233 12.10 -10.37 21.10
C ALA A 233 11.62 -11.78 21.41
N TYR A 234 10.75 -11.89 22.40
CA TYR A 234 10.04 -13.11 22.75
C TYR A 234 8.55 -12.85 22.65
N LEU A 235 7.84 -13.76 21.98
CA LEU A 235 6.41 -13.74 21.78
C LEU A 235 5.83 -15.05 22.32
N ASP A 236 4.79 -14.95 23.12
CA ASP A 236 4.09 -16.09 23.71
C ASP A 236 2.58 -15.91 23.54
N CYS A 237 1.96 -16.83 22.80
CA CYS A 237 0.52 -16.99 22.78
C CYS A 237 0.17 -18.30 23.48
N SER A 238 -1.03 -18.40 24.04
CA SER A 238 -1.47 -19.53 24.88
C SER A 238 -1.19 -20.93 24.32
N ASP A 239 -1.03 -21.06 23.00
CA ASP A 239 -0.82 -22.32 22.27
C ASP A 239 0.56 -22.44 21.58
N ALA A 240 1.41 -21.40 21.56
CA ALA A 240 2.73 -21.41 20.92
C ALA A 240 3.60 -20.19 21.30
N PHE A 241 4.92 -20.33 21.19
CA PHE A 241 5.86 -19.22 21.35
C PHE A 241 6.72 -19.01 20.10
N CYS A 242 7.28 -17.81 19.96
CA CYS A 242 8.31 -17.48 18.98
C CYS A 242 9.40 -16.63 19.62
N LEU A 243 10.65 -17.01 19.42
CA LEU A 243 11.85 -16.35 19.92
C LEU A 243 12.67 -15.82 18.75
N VAL A 244 12.96 -14.53 18.76
CA VAL A 244 13.85 -13.87 17.80
C VAL A 244 15.07 -13.37 18.57
N SER A 245 16.26 -13.80 18.19
CA SER A 245 17.48 -13.44 18.93
C SER A 245 18.70 -13.34 18.03
N GLY A 246 19.51 -12.31 18.25
CA GLY A 246 20.89 -12.27 17.75
C GLY A 246 21.77 -13.29 18.47
N ASP A 247 22.77 -13.83 17.79
CA ASP A 247 23.73 -14.74 18.40
C ASP A 247 24.74 -13.97 19.26
N ASN A 248 24.97 -14.44 20.49
CA ASN A 248 25.85 -13.77 21.45
C ASN A 248 27.34 -13.86 21.06
N LYS A 249 27.73 -14.85 20.27
CA LYS A 249 29.13 -15.05 19.82
C LYS A 249 29.37 -14.40 18.47
N ASN A 250 28.37 -14.38 17.60
CA ASN A 250 28.43 -13.78 16.27
C ASN A 250 27.28 -12.80 16.05
N LEU A 251 27.58 -11.50 16.20
CA LEU A 251 26.61 -10.41 16.06
C LEU A 251 25.99 -10.29 14.65
N ASN A 252 26.48 -11.05 13.67
CA ASN A 252 25.94 -11.09 12.31
C ASN A 252 24.84 -12.15 12.12
N ILE A 253 24.61 -13.00 13.13
CA ILE A 253 23.62 -14.07 13.07
C ILE A 253 22.36 -13.66 13.82
N LEU A 254 21.22 -13.93 13.19
CA LEU A 254 19.89 -13.86 13.80
C LEU A 254 19.22 -15.21 13.67
N ASP A 255 18.71 -15.74 14.79
CA ASP A 255 17.89 -16.94 14.82
C ASP A 255 16.43 -16.58 15.14
N VAL A 256 15.50 -17.15 14.38
CA VAL A 256 14.08 -17.23 14.71
C VAL A 256 13.77 -18.66 15.10
N ARG A 257 13.15 -18.87 16.26
CA ARG A 257 12.79 -20.20 16.78
C ARG A 257 11.35 -20.23 17.23
N SER A 258 10.66 -21.33 16.95
CA SER A 258 9.25 -21.48 17.33
C SER A 258 8.95 -22.96 17.60
N GLN A 259 7.82 -23.21 18.24
CA GLN A 259 7.32 -24.57 18.44
C GLN A 259 6.83 -25.17 17.12
N ARG A 260 7.07 -26.47 16.93
CA ARG A 260 6.55 -27.25 15.80
C ARG A 260 5.08 -27.61 16.00
N SER A 261 4.22 -26.61 15.88
CA SER A 261 2.76 -26.70 15.93
C SER A 261 2.15 -25.77 14.88
N PHE A 262 0.86 -25.91 14.58
CA PHE A 262 0.20 -25.03 13.62
C PHE A 262 0.24 -23.55 14.06
N ALA A 263 -0.03 -23.26 15.34
CA ALA A 263 0.11 -21.92 15.91
C ALA A 263 1.57 -21.44 15.87
N GLY A 264 2.53 -22.32 16.14
CA GLY A 264 3.95 -22.02 16.06
C GLY A 264 4.43 -21.70 14.65
N TYR A 265 3.92 -22.41 13.62
CA TYR A 265 4.19 -22.11 12.21
C TYR A 265 3.70 -20.72 11.83
N GLN A 266 2.52 -20.34 12.32
CA GLN A 266 1.94 -19.03 12.02
C GLN A 266 2.73 -17.88 12.61
N LEU A 267 3.15 -18.01 13.88
CA LEU A 267 4.04 -17.02 14.50
C LEU A 267 5.39 -16.98 13.77
N PHE A 268 5.97 -18.15 13.48
CA PHE A 268 7.28 -18.26 12.83
C PHE A 268 7.30 -17.63 11.44
N VAL A 269 6.36 -18.00 10.57
CA VAL A 269 6.25 -17.48 9.21
C VAL A 269 5.91 -16.00 9.24
N GLY A 270 4.99 -15.56 10.10
CA GLY A 270 4.66 -14.14 10.23
C GLY A 270 5.86 -13.28 10.64
N ILE A 271 6.71 -13.76 11.56
CA ILE A 271 7.95 -13.08 11.95
C ILE A 271 8.98 -13.07 10.81
N ILE A 272 9.11 -14.17 10.08
CA ILE A 272 9.96 -14.24 8.87
C ILE A 272 9.52 -13.21 7.83
N ASP A 273 8.21 -13.10 7.57
CA ASP A 273 7.67 -12.12 6.62
C ASP A 273 7.97 -10.68 7.07
N LEU A 274 7.92 -10.39 8.39
CA LEU A 274 8.31 -9.09 8.93
C LEU A 274 9.81 -8.79 8.72
N ILE A 275 10.68 -9.79 8.90
CA ILE A 275 12.13 -9.66 8.70
C ILE A 275 12.45 -9.45 7.22
N ASP A 276 11.96 -10.33 6.35
CA ASP A 276 12.23 -10.26 4.91
C ASP A 276 11.67 -8.94 4.34
N GLY A 277 10.45 -8.54 4.73
CA GLY A 277 9.87 -7.24 4.35
C GLY A 277 10.65 -6.04 4.90
N LEU A 278 11.23 -6.13 6.10
CA LEU A 278 12.07 -5.06 6.65
C LEU A 278 13.34 -4.88 5.84
N VAL A 279 14.00 -5.99 5.51
CA VAL A 279 15.23 -5.97 4.72
C VAL A 279 14.96 -5.43 3.32
N ASP A 280 13.90 -5.90 2.66
CA ASP A 280 13.54 -5.46 1.31
C ASP A 280 13.22 -3.96 1.24
N GLU A 281 12.52 -3.41 2.26
CA GLU A 281 12.10 -2.01 2.27
C GLU A 281 13.20 -1.03 2.70
N TRP A 282 13.98 -1.38 3.73
CA TRP A 282 14.90 -0.44 4.38
C TRP A 282 16.37 -0.70 4.07
N TYR A 283 16.70 -1.90 3.61
CA TYR A 283 18.08 -2.31 3.33
C TYR A 283 18.21 -2.95 1.95
N PRO A 284 17.74 -2.26 0.88
CA PRO A 284 17.81 -2.80 -0.48
C PRO A 284 19.26 -3.09 -0.87
N GLY A 285 19.50 -4.27 -1.45
CA GLY A 285 20.84 -4.76 -1.82
C GLY A 285 21.32 -5.96 -0.98
N LEU A 286 20.87 -6.08 0.29
CA LEU A 286 21.23 -7.24 1.11
C LEU A 286 20.56 -8.56 0.68
N MET A 287 19.52 -8.47 -0.15
CA MET A 287 18.79 -9.61 -0.73
C MET A 287 19.06 -9.79 -2.23
N ASP A 288 19.89 -8.93 -2.83
CA ASP A 288 20.14 -8.93 -4.28
C ASP A 288 21.14 -10.01 -4.68
N ILE A 289 20.65 -11.05 -5.37
CA ILE A 289 21.42 -12.23 -5.82
C ILE A 289 22.62 -11.83 -6.70
N SER A 290 22.60 -10.66 -7.33
CA SER A 290 23.73 -10.17 -8.13
C SER A 290 24.94 -9.72 -7.30
N GLN A 291 24.77 -9.51 -5.99
CA GLN A 291 25.83 -9.03 -5.10
C GLN A 291 26.51 -10.17 -4.35
N LYS A 292 27.84 -10.09 -4.17
CA LYS A 292 28.66 -11.12 -3.49
C LYS A 292 28.41 -11.25 -1.97
N ARG A 293 27.65 -10.35 -1.35
CA ARG A 293 27.43 -10.29 0.10
C ARG A 293 25.95 -10.11 0.41
N THR A 294 25.18 -11.18 0.21
CA THR A 294 23.75 -11.24 0.56
C THR A 294 23.54 -11.97 1.88
N ILE A 295 22.35 -11.77 2.44
CA ILE A 295 21.88 -12.51 3.61
C ILE A 295 21.58 -13.96 3.19
N LYS A 296 22.12 -14.92 3.92
CA LYS A 296 21.77 -16.33 3.72
C LYS A 296 20.66 -16.74 4.67
N ARG A 297 19.64 -17.40 4.12
CA ARG A 297 18.52 -17.96 4.87
C ARG A 297 18.76 -19.44 5.03
N LEU A 298 19.12 -19.84 6.24
CA LEU A 298 19.63 -21.16 6.57
C LEU A 298 18.62 -21.94 7.42
N VAL A 299 18.42 -23.20 7.07
CA VAL A 299 17.52 -24.15 7.73
C VAL A 299 18.36 -25.24 8.38
N PRO A 300 18.48 -25.28 9.72
CA PRO A 300 19.22 -26.33 10.40
C PRO A 300 18.57 -27.70 10.23
N CYS A 301 19.37 -28.71 9.93
CA CYS A 301 18.96 -30.12 9.92
C CYS A 301 18.56 -30.54 11.34
N GLN A 302 17.43 -31.24 11.48
CA GLN A 302 16.97 -31.73 12.78
C GLN A 302 17.72 -32.98 13.25
N ASN A 303 18.31 -33.75 12.33
CA ASN A 303 18.88 -35.06 12.62
C ASN A 303 20.39 -35.03 12.89
N CYS A 304 21.12 -34.04 12.37
CA CYS A 304 22.57 -34.02 12.51
C CYS A 304 23.00 -33.23 13.75
N LYS A 305 23.82 -33.82 14.62
CA LYS A 305 24.61 -33.10 15.66
C LYS A 305 26.09 -33.48 15.50
N ILE A 306 26.78 -32.85 14.55
CA ILE A 306 28.20 -33.11 14.29
C ILE A 306 29.01 -32.00 14.96
N ASN A 307 29.88 -32.35 15.92
CA ASN A 307 30.68 -31.38 16.70
C ASN A 307 29.83 -30.25 17.31
N GLU A 308 28.68 -30.61 17.89
CA GLU A 308 27.68 -29.67 18.47
C GLU A 308 27.06 -28.69 17.46
N LYS A 309 27.35 -28.81 16.17
CA LYS A 309 26.77 -27.99 15.10
C LYS A 309 25.86 -28.82 14.21
N ARG A 310 24.73 -28.21 13.84
CA ARG A 310 23.79 -28.79 12.87
C ARG A 310 24.22 -28.36 11.47
N PHE A 311 24.19 -29.29 10.52
CA PHE A 311 24.25 -28.92 9.10
C PHE A 311 23.10 -27.99 8.76
N THR A 312 23.29 -27.03 7.86
CA THR A 312 22.26 -26.09 7.44
C THR A 312 22.02 -26.16 5.95
N PHE A 313 20.77 -26.31 5.54
CA PHE A 313 20.35 -26.15 4.15
C PHE A 313 20.15 -24.66 3.82
N ASP A 314 20.43 -24.25 2.60
CA ASP A 314 19.90 -22.97 2.10
C ASP A 314 18.39 -23.11 1.86
N LEU A 315 17.60 -22.11 2.26
CA LEU A 315 16.14 -22.13 2.11
C LEU A 315 15.72 -22.36 0.65
N ASN A 316 16.45 -21.81 -0.32
CA ASN A 316 16.13 -22.00 -1.73
C ASN A 316 16.27 -23.47 -2.15
N ILE A 317 17.16 -24.23 -1.52
CA ILE A 317 17.29 -25.67 -1.74
C ILE A 317 16.06 -26.39 -1.18
N CYS A 318 15.59 -26.04 0.01
CA CYS A 318 14.34 -26.58 0.56
C CYS A 318 13.14 -26.26 -0.33
N ILE A 319 13.03 -25.02 -0.83
CA ILE A 319 11.99 -24.62 -1.77
C ILE A 319 12.10 -25.44 -3.07
N ALA A 320 13.29 -25.58 -3.64
CA ALA A 320 13.51 -26.36 -4.86
C ALA A 320 13.14 -27.84 -4.67
N SER A 321 13.52 -28.46 -3.54
CA SER A 321 13.16 -29.85 -3.23
C SER A 321 11.66 -30.05 -3.08
N SER A 322 10.94 -29.06 -2.53
CA SER A 322 9.49 -29.16 -2.31
C SER A 322 8.63 -29.20 -3.58
N TYR A 323 9.21 -28.89 -4.75
CA TYR A 323 8.53 -29.08 -6.04
C TYR A 323 8.40 -30.56 -6.42
N THR A 324 9.23 -31.44 -5.85
CA THR A 324 9.27 -32.86 -6.22
C THR A 324 9.03 -33.81 -5.06
N SER A 325 9.35 -33.41 -3.83
CA SER A 325 9.30 -34.27 -2.64
C SER A 325 8.94 -33.47 -1.39
N ASP A 326 8.22 -34.07 -0.46
CA ASP A 326 7.97 -33.49 0.87
C ASP A 326 9.18 -33.64 1.81
N ASN A 327 10.17 -34.46 1.42
CA ASN A 327 11.36 -34.73 2.20
C ASN A 327 12.63 -34.23 1.51
N ILE A 328 13.58 -33.75 2.30
CA ILE A 328 14.94 -33.41 1.86
C ILE A 328 15.98 -34.30 2.57
N LYS A 329 16.97 -34.78 1.82
CA LYS A 329 18.06 -35.60 2.37
C LYS A 329 19.23 -34.72 2.83
N CYS A 330 19.69 -34.92 4.05
CA CYS A 330 20.92 -34.27 4.52
C CYS A 330 22.17 -34.98 3.99
N THR A 331 23.12 -34.24 3.44
CA THR A 331 24.38 -34.79 2.93
C THR A 331 25.34 -35.24 4.03
N GLU A 332 25.24 -34.64 5.22
CA GLU A 332 26.15 -34.93 6.34
C GLU A 332 25.74 -36.18 7.13
N CYS A 333 24.47 -36.27 7.57
CA CYS A 333 23.99 -37.43 8.34
C CYS A 333 23.19 -38.43 7.51
N ASN A 334 23.01 -38.22 6.20
CA ASN A 334 22.26 -39.10 5.28
C ASN A 334 20.79 -39.37 5.64
N GLN A 335 20.25 -38.68 6.65
CA GLN A 335 18.86 -38.80 7.07
C GLN A 335 17.95 -37.87 6.27
N PHE A 336 16.69 -38.28 6.13
CA PHE A 336 15.65 -37.44 5.54
C PHE A 336 14.98 -36.57 6.60
N SER A 337 14.59 -35.36 6.21
CA SER A 337 13.79 -34.45 7.02
C SER A 337 12.59 -33.98 6.21
N ASP A 338 11.42 -33.97 6.85
CA ASP A 338 10.21 -33.39 6.27
C ASP A 338 10.39 -31.88 6.13
N ILE A 339 10.23 -31.36 4.92
CA ILE A 339 10.42 -29.94 4.59
C ILE A 339 9.40 -29.09 5.36
N GLY A 340 8.16 -29.55 5.53
CA GLY A 340 7.15 -28.84 6.31
C GLY A 340 7.49 -28.71 7.79
N PHE A 341 8.31 -29.61 8.33
CA PHE A 341 8.77 -29.54 9.72
C PHE A 341 9.99 -28.66 9.93
N ILE A 342 10.82 -28.44 8.91
CA ILE A 342 12.06 -27.64 9.05
C ILE A 342 11.96 -26.26 8.37
N ALA A 343 11.13 -26.15 7.34
CA ALA A 343 10.91 -24.95 6.53
C ALA A 343 9.42 -24.80 6.19
N PRO A 344 8.54 -24.55 7.18
CA PRO A 344 7.09 -24.47 6.98
C PRO A 344 6.67 -23.38 5.98
N ASP A 345 7.42 -22.28 5.88
CA ASP A 345 7.26 -21.21 4.90
C ASP A 345 7.47 -21.68 3.46
N ALA A 346 8.40 -22.62 3.21
CA ALA A 346 8.68 -23.16 1.88
C ALA A 346 7.49 -23.96 1.31
N VAL A 347 6.64 -24.51 2.18
CA VAL A 347 5.48 -25.34 1.80
C VAL A 347 4.14 -24.76 2.27
N PHE A 348 4.12 -23.52 2.76
CA PHE A 348 2.90 -22.86 3.24
C PHE A 348 2.19 -23.59 4.39
N ALA A 349 2.92 -24.32 5.23
CA ALA A 349 2.34 -25.09 6.34
C ALA A 349 1.62 -24.22 7.38
N ASP A 350 1.88 -22.91 7.40
CA ASP A 350 1.18 -21.92 8.21
C ASP A 350 -0.31 -21.71 7.80
N LEU A 351 -0.68 -22.15 6.59
CA LEU A 351 -2.03 -22.05 6.04
C LEU A 351 -2.91 -23.28 6.34
N GLY A 352 -2.33 -24.41 6.75
CA GLY A 352 -3.08 -25.59 7.20
C GLY A 352 -3.99 -26.15 6.12
N ASP A 353 -5.28 -26.27 6.41
CA ASP A 353 -6.30 -26.83 5.50
C ASP A 353 -6.50 -26.04 4.20
N LEU A 354 -5.95 -24.83 4.11
CA LEU A 354 -5.94 -24.02 2.89
C LEU A 354 -4.84 -24.45 1.90
N VAL A 355 -3.99 -25.41 2.26
CA VAL A 355 -3.00 -26.03 1.36
C VAL A 355 -3.61 -27.27 0.72
N PHE A 356 -3.88 -27.19 -0.58
CA PHE A 356 -4.44 -28.27 -1.37
C PHE A 356 -3.32 -29.08 -2.04
N SER A 357 -3.24 -30.36 -1.69
CA SER A 357 -2.29 -31.32 -2.26
C SER A 357 -2.87 -32.10 -3.45
N ASN A 358 -4.20 -32.21 -3.53
CA ASN A 358 -4.89 -33.07 -4.49
C ASN A 358 -5.69 -32.24 -5.49
N TRP A 359 -5.09 -31.91 -6.63
CA TRP A 359 -5.83 -31.44 -7.80
C TRP A 359 -5.29 -32.13 -9.06
N ASP A 360 -6.19 -32.54 -9.95
CA ASP A 360 -5.85 -33.39 -11.10
C ASP A 360 -4.97 -32.60 -12.10
N ASN A 361 -3.73 -33.04 -12.31
CA ASN A 361 -2.80 -32.42 -13.26
C ASN A 361 -3.35 -32.37 -14.69
N LYS A 362 -4.39 -33.15 -15.03
CA LYS A 362 -5.13 -33.02 -16.30
C LYS A 362 -5.72 -31.63 -16.52
N PHE A 363 -5.92 -30.83 -15.46
CA PHE A 363 -6.41 -29.46 -15.58
C PHE A 363 -5.34 -28.46 -16.04
N LEU A 364 -4.07 -28.85 -16.10
CA LEU A 364 -2.97 -28.02 -16.63
C LEU A 364 -2.82 -28.13 -18.17
N ASP A 365 -3.87 -28.59 -18.84
CA ASP A 365 -3.94 -28.69 -20.29
C ASP A 365 -4.42 -27.36 -20.93
N LYS A 366 -3.99 -27.10 -22.17
CA LYS A 366 -4.35 -25.92 -22.98
C LYS A 366 -5.87 -25.73 -23.08
N LYS A 367 -6.65 -26.81 -23.09
CA LYS A 367 -8.13 -26.74 -23.14
C LYS A 367 -8.77 -26.07 -21.91
N TYR A 368 -8.09 -26.05 -20.77
CA TYR A 368 -8.58 -25.44 -19.54
C TYR A 368 -7.92 -24.10 -19.23
N LYS A 369 -7.03 -23.62 -20.10
CA LYS A 369 -6.35 -22.34 -19.93
C LYS A 369 -7.35 -21.18 -20.06
N LEU A 370 -7.41 -20.35 -19.02
CA LEU A 370 -8.25 -19.14 -18.96
C LEU A 370 -7.48 -17.89 -19.39
N GLY A 371 -6.17 -17.85 -19.16
CA GLY A 371 -5.33 -16.71 -19.50
C GLY A 371 -3.85 -16.97 -19.19
N ALA A 372 -2.97 -16.10 -19.68
CA ALA A 372 -1.55 -16.09 -19.30
C ALA A 372 -1.04 -14.66 -19.20
N GLY A 373 -0.21 -14.42 -18.19
CA GLY A 373 0.60 -13.21 -18.03
C GLY A 373 2.09 -13.55 -18.06
N ALA A 374 2.92 -12.55 -17.72
CA ALA A 374 4.38 -12.73 -17.68
C ALA A 374 4.81 -13.77 -16.63
N PHE A 375 4.16 -13.77 -15.47
CA PHE A 375 4.60 -14.54 -14.30
C PHE A 375 3.76 -15.75 -13.98
N ALA A 376 2.54 -15.83 -14.52
CA ALA A 376 1.62 -16.90 -14.20
C ALA A 376 0.68 -17.23 -15.36
N THR A 377 0.19 -18.46 -15.35
CA THR A 377 -0.87 -18.95 -16.25
C THR A 377 -2.08 -19.37 -15.41
N VAL A 378 -3.27 -18.96 -15.84
CA VAL A 378 -4.51 -19.27 -15.11
C VAL A 378 -5.25 -20.40 -15.81
N TYR A 379 -5.66 -21.42 -15.03
CA TYR A 379 -6.38 -22.59 -15.50
C TYR A 379 -7.71 -22.75 -14.76
N LYS A 380 -8.71 -23.29 -15.45
CA LYS A 380 -9.93 -23.80 -14.82
C LYS A 380 -9.64 -25.19 -14.26
N VAL A 381 -9.83 -25.36 -12.96
CA VAL A 381 -9.63 -26.62 -12.25
C VAL A 381 -10.92 -27.02 -11.54
N LYS A 382 -11.03 -28.28 -11.11
CA LYS A 382 -12.14 -28.75 -10.30
C LYS A 382 -11.62 -29.34 -9.00
N ILE A 383 -12.08 -28.81 -7.87
CA ILE A 383 -11.76 -29.33 -6.53
C ILE A 383 -13.08 -29.69 -5.86
N ASN A 384 -13.22 -30.93 -5.40
CA ASN A 384 -14.43 -31.45 -4.76
C ASN A 384 -15.72 -31.18 -5.57
N GLY A 385 -15.64 -31.25 -6.90
CA GLY A 385 -16.77 -31.00 -7.80
C GLY A 385 -16.99 -29.53 -8.19
N ILE A 386 -16.33 -28.58 -7.52
CA ILE A 386 -16.51 -27.14 -7.70
C ILE A 386 -15.48 -26.60 -8.68
N ASP A 387 -15.92 -25.80 -9.65
CA ASP A 387 -15.05 -25.11 -10.60
C ASP A 387 -14.31 -23.96 -9.91
N ILE A 388 -12.99 -23.92 -10.08
CA ILE A 388 -12.06 -22.97 -9.44
C ILE A 388 -11.06 -22.47 -10.48
N ALA A 389 -10.50 -21.27 -10.26
CA ALA A 389 -9.39 -20.75 -11.05
C ALA A 389 -8.07 -20.99 -10.29
N ALA A 390 -7.12 -21.66 -10.94
CA ALA A 390 -5.77 -21.86 -10.44
C ALA A 390 -4.79 -20.97 -11.20
N LYS A 391 -4.23 -19.97 -10.53
CA LYS A 391 -3.16 -19.12 -11.05
C LYS A 391 -1.81 -19.77 -10.72
N VAL A 392 -1.22 -20.43 -11.71
CA VAL A 392 0.03 -21.19 -11.60
C VAL A 392 1.21 -20.29 -11.93
N PHE A 393 2.17 -20.16 -11.02
CA PHE A 393 3.34 -19.30 -11.19
C PHE A 393 4.44 -20.02 -11.97
N ASN A 394 5.00 -19.34 -12.97
CA ASN A 394 5.97 -19.91 -13.90
C ASN A 394 7.39 -19.90 -13.31
N GLU A 395 8.05 -21.05 -13.27
CA GLU A 395 9.42 -21.21 -12.74
C GLU A 395 10.51 -20.57 -13.61
N SER A 396 10.27 -20.37 -14.90
CA SER A 396 11.27 -19.94 -15.89
C SER A 396 11.51 -18.42 -15.96
N THR A 397 10.88 -17.64 -15.09
CA THR A 397 10.82 -16.17 -15.24
C THR A 397 11.97 -15.41 -14.56
N GLY A 398 12.88 -16.10 -13.87
CA GLY A 398 13.95 -15.48 -13.07
C GLY A 398 13.48 -14.88 -11.73
N TYR A 399 12.17 -14.90 -11.47
CA TYR A 399 11.56 -14.53 -10.19
C TYR A 399 11.34 -15.79 -9.34
N CYS A 400 11.26 -15.63 -8.01
CA CYS A 400 10.95 -16.75 -7.10
C CYS A 400 9.42 -16.98 -7.03
N PRO A 401 8.88 -18.07 -7.61
CA PRO A 401 7.42 -18.30 -7.64
C PRO A 401 6.81 -18.42 -6.24
N ASN A 402 7.56 -18.98 -5.29
CA ASN A 402 7.15 -19.13 -3.90
C ASN A 402 6.92 -17.75 -3.23
N ARG A 403 7.83 -16.79 -3.46
CA ARG A 403 7.70 -15.41 -2.96
C ARG A 403 6.50 -14.69 -3.58
N MET A 404 6.28 -14.83 -4.88
CA MET A 404 5.14 -14.20 -5.57
C MET A 404 3.80 -14.76 -5.05
N LEU A 405 3.71 -16.08 -4.90
CA LEU A 405 2.55 -16.73 -4.32
C LEU A 405 2.31 -16.27 -2.88
N ARG A 406 3.35 -16.22 -2.04
CA ARG A 406 3.29 -15.72 -0.66
C ARG A 406 2.75 -14.29 -0.60
N GLN A 407 3.27 -13.39 -1.44
CA GLN A 407 2.82 -12.01 -1.50
C GLN A 407 1.32 -11.88 -1.81
N GLU A 408 0.81 -12.62 -2.81
CA GLU A 408 -0.63 -12.57 -3.13
C GLU A 408 -1.49 -13.17 -2.02
N VAL A 409 -1.03 -14.26 -1.39
CA VAL A 409 -1.72 -14.89 -0.26
C VAL A 409 -1.81 -13.94 0.92
N ASP A 410 -0.73 -13.24 1.26
CA ASP A 410 -0.69 -12.35 2.42
C ASP A 410 -1.66 -11.17 2.32
N ILE A 411 -1.92 -10.74 1.09
CA ILE A 411 -2.91 -9.71 0.78
C ILE A 411 -4.31 -10.32 0.77
N LEU A 412 -4.57 -11.30 -0.10
CA LEU A 412 -5.91 -11.82 -0.36
C LEU A 412 -6.52 -12.53 0.85
N LYS A 413 -5.72 -13.21 1.70
CA LYS A 413 -6.21 -13.87 2.91
C LYS A 413 -6.86 -12.92 3.91
N ARG A 414 -6.61 -11.61 3.79
CA ARG A 414 -7.12 -10.54 4.67
C ARG A 414 -8.31 -9.79 4.09
N LEU A 415 -8.65 -10.03 2.83
CA LEU A 415 -9.64 -9.23 2.10
C LEU A 415 -10.95 -10.01 1.96
N HIS A 416 -11.96 -9.58 2.71
CA HIS A 416 -13.31 -10.14 2.64
C HIS A 416 -14.30 -9.05 2.23
N HIS A 417 -14.59 -8.97 0.94
CA HIS A 417 -15.52 -7.99 0.38
C HIS A 417 -16.19 -8.53 -0.89
N PRO A 418 -17.50 -8.27 -1.15
CA PRO A 418 -18.19 -8.79 -2.33
C PRO A 418 -17.53 -8.42 -3.66
N CYS A 419 -16.88 -7.25 -3.74
CA CYS A 419 -16.21 -6.74 -4.94
C CYS A 419 -14.72 -7.12 -5.03
N ILE A 420 -14.24 -8.07 -4.20
CA ILE A 420 -12.87 -8.60 -4.23
C ILE A 420 -12.92 -10.10 -4.48
N ILE A 421 -12.02 -10.60 -5.32
CA ILE A 421 -11.94 -12.02 -5.66
C ILE A 421 -11.72 -12.86 -4.40
N SER A 422 -12.53 -13.90 -4.23
CA SER A 422 -12.44 -14.78 -3.06
C SER A 422 -11.20 -15.69 -3.15
N PHE A 423 -10.36 -15.65 -2.12
CA PHE A 423 -9.29 -16.61 -1.91
C PHE A 423 -9.84 -17.95 -1.41
N ILE A 424 -9.38 -19.05 -2.02
CA ILE A 424 -9.79 -20.41 -1.63
C ILE A 424 -8.63 -21.17 -0.97
N GLY A 425 -7.41 -21.02 -1.49
CA GLY A 425 -6.25 -21.73 -0.96
C GLY A 425 -5.03 -21.66 -1.86
N VAL A 426 -4.06 -22.52 -1.59
CA VAL A 426 -2.82 -22.62 -2.36
C VAL A 426 -2.52 -24.07 -2.73
N SER A 427 -1.70 -24.26 -3.75
CA SER A 427 -1.05 -25.53 -4.06
C SER A 427 0.46 -25.37 -4.05
N ILE A 428 1.15 -26.41 -3.57
CA ILE A 428 2.62 -26.50 -3.58
C ILE A 428 3.11 -27.03 -4.93
N ARG A 429 2.40 -28.00 -5.50
CA ARG A 429 2.83 -28.76 -6.69
C ARG A 429 1.72 -28.79 -7.75
N PRO A 430 1.77 -27.89 -8.77
CA PRO A 430 2.66 -26.73 -8.88
C PRO A 430 2.31 -25.61 -7.91
N ARG A 431 3.16 -24.58 -7.85
CA ARG A 431 2.89 -23.34 -7.09
C ARG A 431 1.72 -22.60 -7.71
N ALA A 432 0.57 -22.67 -7.04
CA ALA A 432 -0.64 -22.06 -7.54
C ALA A 432 -1.43 -21.36 -6.43
N LEU A 433 -2.00 -20.22 -6.79
CA LEU A 433 -3.04 -19.55 -6.01
C LEU A 433 -4.40 -20.05 -6.50
N LEU A 434 -5.24 -20.51 -5.59
CA LEU A 434 -6.60 -21.00 -5.88
C LEU A 434 -7.60 -19.93 -5.48
N ILE A 435 -8.37 -19.46 -6.46
CA ILE A 435 -9.37 -18.40 -6.32
C ILE A 435 -10.68 -18.82 -6.97
N GLU A 436 -11.77 -18.16 -6.59
CA GLU A 436 -13.07 -18.39 -7.22
C GLU A 436 -13.02 -18.25 -8.75
N TYR A 437 -13.72 -19.14 -9.44
CA TYR A 437 -13.81 -19.13 -10.89
C TYR A 437 -14.96 -18.23 -11.35
N SER A 438 -14.73 -17.52 -12.47
CA SER A 438 -15.81 -16.90 -13.23
C SER A 438 -15.90 -17.45 -14.66
N PRO A 439 -17.12 -17.80 -15.13
CA PRO A 439 -17.34 -18.22 -16.51
C PRO A 439 -17.32 -17.06 -17.51
N LEU A 440 -17.44 -15.80 -17.08
CA LEU A 440 -17.53 -14.64 -17.99
C LEU A 440 -16.18 -13.96 -18.25
N GLY A 441 -15.11 -14.41 -17.58
CA GLY A 441 -13.76 -13.89 -17.80
C GLY A 441 -13.56 -12.47 -17.27
N ASN A 442 -12.68 -11.72 -17.93
CA ASN A 442 -12.30 -10.37 -17.51
C ASN A 442 -13.11 -9.27 -18.21
N LEU A 443 -13.07 -8.06 -17.64
CA LEU A 443 -13.80 -6.90 -18.12
C LEU A 443 -13.30 -6.41 -19.48
N ALA A 444 -12.01 -6.55 -19.78
CA ALA A 444 -11.45 -6.13 -21.07
C ALA A 444 -12.12 -6.86 -22.25
N ASP A 445 -12.26 -8.18 -22.13
CA ASP A 445 -12.91 -9.02 -23.15
C ASP A 445 -14.41 -8.70 -23.24
N SER A 446 -15.04 -8.39 -22.12
CA SER A 446 -16.46 -7.98 -22.05
C SER A 446 -16.73 -6.62 -22.69
N ILE A 447 -15.77 -5.68 -22.60
CA ILE A 447 -15.81 -4.39 -23.30
C ILE A 447 -15.60 -4.60 -24.79
N ALA A 448 -14.59 -5.38 -25.19
CA ALA A 448 -14.27 -5.64 -26.59
C ALA A 448 -15.42 -6.34 -27.34
N SER A 449 -16.08 -7.29 -26.69
CA SER A 449 -17.26 -8.00 -27.22
C SER A 449 -18.57 -7.18 -27.17
N LYS A 450 -18.54 -5.96 -26.60
CA LYS A 450 -19.71 -5.08 -26.44
C LYS A 450 -20.87 -5.70 -25.63
N ASN A 451 -20.56 -6.64 -24.74
CA ASN A 451 -21.58 -7.30 -23.91
C ASN A 451 -22.15 -6.37 -22.82
N ILE A 452 -21.36 -5.40 -22.36
CA ILE A 452 -21.75 -4.47 -21.27
C ILE A 452 -22.24 -3.13 -21.82
N SER A 453 -21.67 -2.68 -22.93
CA SER A 453 -21.75 -1.32 -23.45
C SER A 453 -23.15 -0.82 -23.82
N LYS A 454 -24.11 -1.73 -24.01
CA LYS A 454 -25.49 -1.39 -24.36
C LYS A 454 -26.34 -0.98 -23.14
N ASN A 455 -25.88 -1.24 -21.93
CA ASN A 455 -26.67 -1.03 -20.72
C ASN A 455 -25.97 -0.03 -19.78
N LYS A 456 -26.35 1.25 -19.88
CA LYS A 456 -25.81 2.33 -19.03
C LYS A 456 -25.95 2.03 -17.54
N SER A 457 -27.04 1.42 -17.10
CA SER A 457 -27.24 1.04 -15.70
C SER A 457 -26.26 -0.04 -15.25
N LEU A 458 -25.93 -0.99 -16.13
CA LEU A 458 -24.93 -2.03 -15.82
C LEU A 458 -23.53 -1.43 -15.78
N THR A 459 -23.23 -0.56 -16.74
CA THR A 459 -21.99 0.23 -16.77
C THR A 459 -21.79 1.05 -15.50
N HIS A 460 -22.82 1.77 -15.05
CA HIS A 460 -22.82 2.52 -13.79
C HIS A 460 -22.57 1.60 -12.60
N LYS A 461 -23.31 0.49 -12.51
CA LYS A 461 -23.19 -0.45 -11.39
C LYS A 461 -21.80 -1.09 -11.32
N ILE A 462 -21.20 -1.41 -12.47
CA ILE A 462 -19.82 -1.90 -12.55
C ILE A 462 -18.84 -0.82 -12.07
N ALA A 463 -19.01 0.44 -12.49
CA ALA A 463 -18.16 1.54 -12.04
C ALA A 463 -18.24 1.73 -10.51
N LEU A 464 -19.43 1.60 -9.94
CA LEU A 464 -19.66 1.64 -8.49
C LEU A 464 -18.96 0.47 -7.79
N GLN A 465 -19.13 -0.77 -8.25
CA GLN A 465 -18.51 -1.95 -7.62
C GLN A 465 -16.98 -1.92 -7.65
N ILE A 466 -16.38 -1.39 -8.72
CA ILE A 466 -14.93 -1.15 -8.79
C ILE A 466 -14.52 -0.13 -7.72
N ALA A 467 -15.26 0.97 -7.58
CA ALA A 467 -14.97 2.01 -6.59
C ALA A 467 -15.13 1.49 -5.15
N GLU A 468 -16.15 0.67 -4.88
CA GLU A 468 -16.37 0.01 -3.58
C GLU A 468 -15.21 -0.93 -3.23
N GLY A 469 -14.74 -1.73 -4.20
CA GLY A 469 -13.57 -2.59 -4.04
C GLY A 469 -12.31 -1.79 -3.71
N LEU A 470 -12.06 -0.67 -4.41
CA LEU A 470 -10.92 0.22 -4.15
C LEU A 470 -11.01 0.88 -2.77
N ALA A 471 -12.19 1.41 -2.41
CA ALA A 471 -12.41 2.04 -1.12
C ALA A 471 -12.15 1.05 0.03
N PHE A 472 -12.58 -0.21 -0.13
CA PHE A 472 -12.33 -1.25 0.84
C PHE A 472 -10.83 -1.54 1.03
N ILE A 473 -10.06 -1.74 -0.04
CA ILE A 473 -8.62 -2.06 0.08
C ILE A 473 -7.80 -0.87 0.59
N HIS A 474 -8.15 0.37 0.22
CA HIS A 474 -7.53 1.60 0.74
C HIS A 474 -7.76 1.74 2.25
N LYS A 475 -8.97 1.42 2.72
CA LYS A 475 -9.28 1.35 4.16
C LYS A 475 -8.44 0.30 4.90
N HIS A 476 -8.09 -0.79 4.25
CA HIS A 476 -7.17 -1.83 4.78
C HIS A 476 -5.69 -1.52 4.55
N SER A 477 -5.37 -0.28 4.14
CA SER A 477 -3.99 0.17 3.91
C SER A 477 -3.23 -0.61 2.84
N ILE A 478 -3.94 -1.00 1.78
CA ILE A 478 -3.38 -1.68 0.61
C ILE A 478 -3.56 -0.78 -0.61
N VAL A 479 -2.47 -0.55 -1.35
CA VAL A 479 -2.50 0.13 -2.66
C VAL A 479 -2.48 -0.95 -3.74
N TYR A 480 -3.41 -0.87 -4.70
CA TYR A 480 -3.63 -1.93 -5.68
C TYR A 480 -2.58 -1.94 -6.80
N ARG A 481 -2.27 -0.75 -7.35
CA ARG A 481 -1.24 -0.45 -8.35
C ARG A 481 -1.41 -1.03 -9.75
N ASP A 482 -2.32 -1.98 -9.97
CA ASP A 482 -2.55 -2.58 -11.29
C ASP A 482 -4.00 -2.52 -11.76
N LEU A 483 -4.70 -1.42 -11.47
CA LEU A 483 -6.09 -1.27 -11.90
C LEU A 483 -6.20 -1.09 -13.42
N LYS A 484 -6.79 -2.11 -14.06
CA LYS A 484 -7.09 -2.14 -15.49
C LYS A 484 -8.21 -3.15 -15.77
N PRO A 485 -8.92 -3.04 -16.90
CA PRO A 485 -10.00 -3.98 -17.26
C PRO A 485 -9.60 -5.46 -17.27
N LYS A 486 -8.32 -5.81 -17.53
CA LYS A 486 -7.84 -7.20 -17.52
C LYS A 486 -7.83 -7.84 -16.12
N ASN A 487 -7.75 -7.03 -15.08
CA ASN A 487 -7.67 -7.49 -13.68
C ASN A 487 -9.03 -7.42 -12.96
N ILE A 488 -10.09 -7.03 -13.66
CA ILE A 488 -11.46 -7.00 -13.15
C ILE A 488 -12.21 -8.20 -13.73
N ILE A 489 -12.71 -9.07 -12.87
CA ILE A 489 -13.39 -10.31 -13.25
C ILE A 489 -14.90 -10.09 -13.24
N VAL A 490 -15.57 -10.45 -14.32
CA VAL A 490 -17.03 -10.28 -14.47
C VAL A 490 -17.73 -11.54 -13.99
N PHE A 491 -18.73 -11.45 -13.12
CA PHE A 491 -19.50 -12.58 -12.59
C PHE A 491 -20.93 -12.62 -13.14
N SER A 492 -21.49 -11.47 -13.52
CA SER A 492 -22.83 -11.42 -14.10
C SER A 492 -23.03 -10.17 -14.96
N TYR A 493 -23.80 -10.31 -16.04
CA TYR A 493 -24.35 -9.19 -16.81
C TYR A 493 -25.75 -8.76 -16.32
N SER A 494 -26.34 -9.46 -15.34
CA SER A 494 -27.67 -9.13 -14.84
C SER A 494 -27.61 -7.96 -13.88
N LEU A 495 -28.44 -6.94 -14.12
CA LEU A 495 -28.62 -5.83 -13.18
C LEU A 495 -29.12 -6.28 -11.80
N ARG A 496 -29.84 -7.40 -11.74
CA ARG A 496 -30.40 -7.95 -10.49
C ARG A 496 -29.39 -8.78 -9.69
N ALA A 497 -28.27 -9.17 -10.28
CA ALA A 497 -27.25 -9.91 -9.55
C ALA A 497 -26.63 -9.02 -8.46
N PRO A 498 -26.38 -9.52 -7.24
CA PRO A 498 -25.78 -8.70 -6.18
C PRO A 498 -24.37 -8.23 -6.55
N VAL A 499 -23.58 -9.08 -7.21
CA VAL A 499 -22.22 -8.79 -7.67
C VAL A 499 -22.13 -9.01 -9.18
N ASN A 500 -21.64 -8.00 -9.90
CA ASN A 500 -21.39 -8.04 -11.33
C ASN A 500 -19.90 -8.18 -11.63
N VAL A 501 -19.04 -7.53 -10.84
CA VAL A 501 -17.59 -7.57 -11.01
C VAL A 501 -16.84 -7.68 -9.69
N LYS A 502 -15.62 -8.20 -9.76
CA LYS A 502 -14.68 -8.25 -8.63
C LYS A 502 -13.26 -7.91 -9.06
N LEU A 503 -12.50 -7.27 -8.18
CA LEU A 503 -11.07 -7.00 -8.36
C LEU A 503 -10.25 -8.27 -8.11
N SER A 504 -9.26 -8.55 -8.97
CA SER A 504 -8.39 -9.72 -8.90
C SER A 504 -6.94 -9.37 -9.23
N ASP A 505 -5.97 -10.27 -9.05
CA ASP A 505 -4.56 -10.05 -9.38
C ASP A 505 -3.87 -8.96 -8.52
N TYR A 506 -3.38 -9.38 -7.36
CA TYR A 506 -2.73 -8.52 -6.37
C TYR A 506 -1.20 -8.65 -6.39
N GLY A 507 -0.63 -9.22 -7.46
CA GLY A 507 0.79 -9.59 -7.53
C GLY A 507 1.78 -8.43 -7.41
N ILE A 508 1.34 -7.20 -7.63
CA ILE A 508 2.14 -5.98 -7.40
C ILE A 508 1.56 -5.03 -6.35
N SER A 509 0.49 -5.45 -5.67
CA SER A 509 -0.11 -4.69 -4.58
C SER A 509 0.83 -4.69 -3.37
N GLN A 510 0.79 -3.61 -2.59
CA GLN A 510 1.66 -3.43 -1.42
C GLN A 510 0.92 -2.71 -0.28
N HIS A 511 1.40 -2.95 0.94
CA HIS A 511 1.00 -2.16 2.10
C HIS A 511 1.53 -0.71 1.96
N LYS A 512 0.74 0.26 2.46
CA LYS A 512 0.91 1.69 2.22
C LYS A 512 2.36 2.21 2.28
N THR A 513 2.78 2.85 1.19
CA THR A 513 3.93 3.76 1.13
C THR A 513 3.60 5.06 0.38
N TYR A 514 2.39 5.60 0.53
CA TYR A 514 1.95 6.91 -0.02
C TYR A 514 1.51 6.92 -1.51
N GLN A 515 0.68 5.96 -1.96
CA GLN A 515 0.30 5.84 -3.39
C GLN A 515 -1.17 5.50 -3.72
N GLU A 516 -2.13 5.59 -2.79
CA GLU A 516 -3.56 5.35 -3.12
C GLU A 516 -4.06 6.23 -4.26
N ILE A 517 -3.50 7.44 -4.36
CA ILE A 517 -3.83 8.43 -5.37
C ILE A 517 -3.47 7.96 -6.81
N ALA A 518 -2.51 7.03 -6.94
CA ALA A 518 -2.19 6.40 -8.21
C ALA A 518 -3.34 5.48 -8.67
N ASP A 519 -3.99 4.76 -7.76
CA ASP A 519 -5.14 3.90 -8.09
C ASP A 519 -6.32 4.72 -8.61
N ILE A 520 -6.51 5.95 -8.10
CA ILE A 520 -7.58 6.86 -8.54
C ILE A 520 -7.37 7.29 -10.01
N LEU A 521 -6.12 7.53 -10.41
CA LEU A 521 -5.81 7.81 -11.82
C LEU A 521 -6.18 6.62 -12.70
N SER A 522 -5.74 5.42 -12.30
CA SER A 522 -6.04 4.18 -13.01
C SER A 522 -7.54 3.87 -13.04
N TYR A 523 -8.28 4.27 -12.01
CA TYR A 523 -9.75 4.19 -11.96
C TYR A 523 -10.38 5.06 -13.04
N GLY A 524 -9.98 6.34 -13.12
CA GLY A 524 -10.47 7.26 -14.15
C GLY A 524 -10.26 6.71 -15.56
N VAL A 525 -9.08 6.15 -15.84
CA VAL A 525 -8.77 5.51 -17.13
C VAL A 525 -9.66 4.28 -17.38
N THR A 526 -9.78 3.40 -16.38
CA THR A 526 -10.58 2.17 -16.47
C THR A 526 -12.06 2.46 -16.73
N ILE A 527 -12.63 3.45 -16.02
CA ILE A 527 -14.02 3.84 -16.22
C ILE A 527 -14.21 4.50 -17.58
N TYR A 528 -13.28 5.35 -18.02
CA TYR A 528 -13.34 5.92 -19.36
C TYR A 528 -13.38 4.82 -20.43
N GLU A 529 -12.51 3.80 -20.35
CA GLU A 529 -12.53 2.66 -21.27
C GLU A 529 -13.86 1.90 -21.23
N LEU A 530 -14.41 1.73 -20.03
CA LEU A 530 -15.70 1.05 -19.84
C LEU A 530 -16.86 1.81 -20.50
N VAL A 531 -16.96 3.14 -20.31
CA VAL A 531 -18.06 3.96 -20.85
C VAL A 531 -17.88 4.29 -22.34
N SER A 532 -16.65 4.23 -22.85
CA SER A 532 -16.31 4.59 -24.23
C SER A 532 -16.17 3.40 -25.17
N ASN A 533 -16.49 2.18 -24.72
CA ASN A 533 -16.36 0.93 -25.48
C ASN A 533 -14.92 0.62 -25.89
N GLY A 534 -14.00 0.78 -24.94
CA GLY A 534 -12.58 0.44 -25.08
C GLY A 534 -11.73 1.55 -25.69
N LYS A 535 -12.23 2.79 -25.80
CA LYS A 535 -11.41 3.93 -26.22
C LYS A 535 -10.59 4.45 -25.04
N LYS A 536 -9.43 5.05 -25.33
CA LYS A 536 -8.60 5.70 -24.31
C LYS A 536 -8.99 7.17 -24.12
N PRO A 537 -8.74 7.77 -22.93
CA PRO A 537 -9.12 9.16 -22.61
C PRO A 537 -8.51 10.21 -23.54
N PHE A 538 -7.35 9.91 -24.14
CA PHE A 538 -6.63 10.79 -25.02
C PHE A 538 -6.35 10.07 -26.35
N ARG A 539 -6.99 10.50 -27.45
CA ARG A 539 -6.68 10.02 -28.80
C ARG A 539 -5.20 10.24 -29.15
N TYR A 540 -4.64 9.29 -29.90
CA TYR A 540 -3.28 9.27 -30.46
C TYR A 540 -2.12 8.89 -29.52
N PHE A 541 -2.37 8.66 -28.23
CA PHE A 541 -1.32 8.27 -27.29
C PHE A 541 -1.44 6.79 -26.94
N ASN A 542 -0.72 5.96 -27.69
CA ASN A 542 -0.72 4.50 -27.52
C ASN A 542 0.42 4.02 -26.60
N ARG A 543 1.34 4.92 -26.19
CA ARG A 543 2.48 4.60 -25.32
C ARG A 543 2.31 5.22 -23.93
N GLN A 544 2.82 4.53 -22.91
CA GLN A 544 2.72 4.97 -21.50
C GLN A 544 3.28 6.37 -21.24
N LYS A 545 4.45 6.69 -21.81
CA LYS A 545 5.09 8.01 -21.68
C LYS A 545 4.22 9.15 -22.22
N GLU A 546 3.54 8.92 -23.34
CA GLU A 546 2.71 9.92 -23.99
C GLU A 546 1.42 10.19 -23.19
N PHE A 547 0.89 9.17 -22.51
CA PHE A 547 -0.21 9.33 -21.56
C PHE A 547 0.21 10.17 -20.35
N GLU A 548 1.40 9.88 -19.79
CA GLU A 548 1.97 10.67 -18.70
C GLU A 548 2.16 12.14 -19.13
N ASP A 549 2.68 12.38 -20.32
CA ASP A 549 2.84 13.73 -20.89
C ASP A 549 1.49 14.46 -21.05
N ALA A 550 0.44 13.76 -21.48
CA ALA A 550 -0.90 14.32 -21.64
C ALA A 550 -1.52 14.74 -20.29
N VAL A 551 -1.37 13.91 -19.25
CA VAL A 551 -1.80 14.22 -17.88
C VAL A 551 -0.97 15.39 -17.33
N LEU A 552 0.36 15.37 -17.52
CA LEU A 552 1.25 16.45 -17.08
C LEU A 552 1.00 17.78 -17.80
N SER A 553 0.41 17.74 -18.99
CA SER A 553 0.07 18.92 -19.78
C SER A 553 -1.37 19.41 -19.57
N ASN A 554 -2.14 18.80 -18.65
CA ASN A 554 -3.57 19.12 -18.43
C ASN A 554 -4.41 19.07 -19.72
N LYS A 555 -4.10 18.13 -20.63
CA LYS A 555 -4.88 17.99 -21.85
C LYS A 555 -6.32 17.58 -21.49
N PRO A 556 -7.37 18.16 -22.09
CA PRO A 556 -8.73 17.72 -21.86
C PRO A 556 -8.93 16.29 -22.38
N ILE A 557 -9.74 15.50 -21.67
CA ILE A 557 -10.17 14.19 -22.18
C ILE A 557 -11.09 14.36 -23.39
N ASP A 558 -11.06 13.38 -24.29
CA ASP A 558 -12.01 13.35 -25.41
C ASP A 558 -13.44 13.12 -24.88
N SER A 559 -14.41 13.94 -25.31
CA SER A 559 -15.81 13.73 -24.92
C SER A 559 -16.37 12.45 -25.54
N LEU A 560 -17.31 11.79 -24.85
CA LEU A 560 -18.00 10.59 -25.33
C LEU A 560 -18.72 10.85 -26.67
N ILE A 561 -19.24 12.07 -26.87
CA ILE A 561 -19.90 12.49 -28.13
C ILE A 561 -18.94 12.38 -29.31
N SER A 562 -17.64 12.68 -29.11
CA SER A 562 -16.62 12.60 -30.17
C SER A 562 -16.39 11.16 -30.68
N HIS A 563 -16.86 10.16 -29.94
CA HIS A 563 -16.83 8.74 -30.31
C HIS A 563 -18.20 8.23 -30.78
N GLY A 564 -19.18 9.12 -31.01
CA GLY A 564 -20.53 8.76 -31.42
C GLY A 564 -21.37 8.13 -30.31
N LEU A 565 -21.03 8.37 -29.04
CA LEU A 565 -21.74 7.85 -27.88
C LEU A 565 -22.66 8.90 -27.28
N ALA A 566 -23.75 8.45 -26.65
CA ALA A 566 -24.68 9.33 -25.95
C ALA A 566 -23.97 10.08 -24.80
N PRO A 567 -24.24 11.38 -24.59
CA PRO A 567 -23.60 12.15 -23.54
C PRO A 567 -23.87 11.56 -22.14
N TRP A 568 -22.90 11.74 -21.25
CA TRP A 568 -23.02 11.42 -19.82
C TRP A 568 -22.20 12.43 -19.00
N PRO A 569 -22.68 13.67 -18.85
CA PRO A 569 -21.90 14.78 -18.32
C PRO A 569 -21.32 14.52 -16.93
N ASP A 570 -22.14 14.03 -15.99
CA ASP A 570 -21.73 13.76 -14.61
C ASP A 570 -20.62 12.69 -14.53
N MET A 571 -20.69 11.68 -15.40
CA MET A 571 -19.66 10.64 -15.49
C MET A 571 -18.37 11.18 -16.12
N GLU A 572 -18.46 12.01 -17.17
CA GLU A 572 -17.30 12.67 -17.75
C GLU A 572 -16.61 13.60 -16.74
N GLU A 573 -17.38 14.31 -15.91
CA GLU A 573 -16.85 15.16 -14.84
C GLU A 573 -16.16 14.34 -13.75
N LEU A 574 -16.77 13.24 -13.30
CA LEU A 574 -16.15 12.31 -12.36
C LEU A 574 -14.80 11.77 -12.89
N ILE A 575 -14.76 11.37 -14.16
CA ILE A 575 -13.53 10.91 -14.83
C ILE A 575 -12.49 12.03 -14.87
N LYS A 576 -12.87 13.26 -15.26
CA LYS A 576 -11.96 14.42 -15.27
C LYS A 576 -11.37 14.70 -13.88
N ASN A 577 -12.17 14.59 -12.82
CA ASN A 577 -11.70 14.77 -11.44
C ASN A 577 -10.69 13.68 -11.02
N CYS A 578 -10.87 12.45 -11.50
CA CYS A 578 -9.92 11.35 -11.27
C CYS A 578 -8.59 11.54 -12.05
N LEU A 579 -8.63 12.19 -13.22
CA LEU A 579 -7.49 12.35 -14.13
C LEU A 579 -6.71 13.66 -13.95
N GLN A 580 -6.90 14.38 -12.83
CA GLN A 580 -6.21 15.63 -12.54
C GLN A 580 -4.68 15.43 -12.47
N LYS A 581 -3.92 16.41 -12.98
CA LYS A 581 -2.45 16.42 -12.91
C LYS A 581 -1.96 16.39 -11.47
N ASN A 582 -2.48 17.29 -10.62
CA ASN A 582 -2.12 17.32 -9.21
C ASN A 582 -2.75 16.11 -8.50
N PRO A 583 -1.94 15.17 -7.98
CA PRO A 583 -2.46 14.00 -7.26
C PRO A 583 -3.32 14.41 -6.05
N GLU A 584 -2.98 15.48 -5.33
CA GLU A 584 -3.68 15.88 -4.11
C GLU A 584 -5.12 16.37 -4.34
N VAL A 585 -5.45 16.77 -5.57
CA VAL A 585 -6.79 17.25 -5.95
C VAL A 585 -7.70 16.09 -6.35
N ARG A 586 -7.14 14.90 -6.64
CA ARG A 586 -7.93 13.74 -7.04
C ARG A 586 -8.82 13.28 -5.87
N PRO A 587 -10.07 12.89 -6.13
CA PRO A 587 -10.98 12.43 -5.08
C PRO A 587 -10.49 11.12 -4.47
N LYS A 588 -10.80 10.89 -3.18
CA LYS A 588 -10.60 9.58 -2.54
C LYS A 588 -11.63 8.57 -3.09
N ALA A 589 -11.30 7.27 -3.05
CA ALA A 589 -12.20 6.21 -3.49
C ALA A 589 -13.58 6.26 -2.77
N GLU A 590 -13.60 6.55 -1.47
CA GLU A 590 -14.85 6.75 -0.71
C GLU A 590 -15.70 7.92 -1.24
N THR A 591 -15.07 8.98 -1.73
CA THR A 591 -15.77 10.12 -2.34
C THR A 591 -16.36 9.76 -3.69
N ILE A 592 -15.64 8.95 -4.47
CA ILE A 592 -16.14 8.41 -5.75
C ILE A 592 -17.35 7.51 -5.53
N VAL A 593 -17.31 6.62 -4.53
CA VAL A 593 -18.46 5.78 -4.15
C VAL A 593 -19.68 6.65 -3.85
N LYS A 594 -19.54 7.66 -2.98
CA LYS A 594 -20.64 8.59 -2.65
C LYS A 594 -21.20 9.30 -3.89
N ALA A 595 -20.33 9.74 -4.79
CA ALA A 595 -20.75 10.38 -6.04
C ALA A 595 -21.57 9.41 -6.92
N LEU A 596 -21.13 8.16 -7.06
CA LEU A 596 -21.80 7.15 -7.87
C LEU A 596 -23.09 6.61 -7.25
N THR A 597 -23.23 6.67 -5.92
CA THR A 597 -24.50 6.32 -5.25
C THR A 597 -25.59 7.37 -5.49
N ASN A 598 -25.24 8.58 -5.94
CA ASN A 598 -26.24 9.59 -6.27
C ASN A 598 -27.09 9.13 -7.47
N ILE A 599 -28.41 9.07 -7.26
CA ILE A 599 -29.38 8.65 -8.27
C ILE A 599 -29.40 9.61 -9.48
N ASP A 600 -29.00 10.86 -9.28
CA ASP A 600 -28.85 11.87 -10.34
C ASP A 600 -27.96 11.39 -11.48
N LEU A 601 -26.95 10.58 -11.17
CA LEU A 601 -25.95 10.07 -12.10
C LEU A 601 -26.50 8.96 -13.02
N LEU A 602 -27.67 8.40 -12.67
CA LEU A 602 -28.42 7.43 -13.47
C LEU A 602 -29.43 8.09 -14.42
N CYS A 603 -29.76 9.36 -14.21
CA CYS A 603 -30.69 10.08 -15.07
C CYS A 603 -30.03 10.44 -16.41
N LEU A 604 -30.76 10.29 -17.51
CA LEU A 604 -30.36 10.85 -18.80
C LEU A 604 -30.48 12.37 -18.72
N LYS A 605 -29.36 13.06 -18.50
CA LYS A 605 -29.29 14.53 -18.48
C LYS A 605 -28.53 15.03 -19.70
N LYS A 606 -29.07 16.06 -20.35
CA LYS A 606 -28.40 16.85 -21.39
C LYS A 606 -28.33 18.29 -20.89
N HIS A 607 -27.13 18.80 -20.63
CA HIS A 607 -26.96 20.22 -20.36
C HIS A 607 -27.05 20.98 -21.68
N VAL A 608 -28.03 21.87 -21.78
CA VAL A 608 -28.16 22.81 -22.90
C VAL A 608 -27.80 24.19 -22.36
N ALA A 609 -26.72 24.77 -22.87
CA ALA A 609 -26.32 26.13 -22.50
C ALA A 609 -27.31 27.12 -23.12
N VAL A 610 -27.85 28.02 -22.29
CA VAL A 610 -28.70 29.14 -22.71
C VAL A 610 -27.81 30.39 -22.83
N CYS A 611 -28.15 31.31 -23.73
CA CYS A 611 -27.39 32.55 -23.92
C CYS A 611 -27.21 33.32 -22.60
N LYS A 612 -26.01 33.87 -22.36
CA LYS A 612 -25.72 34.72 -21.19
C LYS A 612 -26.73 35.87 -21.14
N ARG A 613 -27.36 36.08 -19.96
CA ARG A 613 -28.35 37.14 -19.64
C ARG A 613 -29.81 36.88 -20.08
N GLN A 614 -30.17 35.65 -20.46
CA GLN A 614 -31.59 35.27 -20.59
C GLN A 614 -32.07 34.59 -19.29
N PHE A 615 -33.14 35.13 -18.70
CA PHE A 615 -33.91 34.46 -17.64
C PHE A 615 -35.07 33.71 -18.29
N ILE A 616 -35.14 32.40 -18.12
CA ILE A 616 -36.24 31.60 -18.67
C ILE A 616 -37.41 31.66 -17.69
N ASP A 617 -38.51 32.27 -18.12
CA ASP A 617 -39.72 32.42 -17.31
C ASP A 617 -40.68 31.24 -17.48
N CYS A 618 -40.71 30.64 -18.68
CA CYS A 618 -41.49 29.43 -18.92
C CYS A 618 -40.86 28.52 -19.98
N LEU A 619 -41.18 27.24 -19.88
CA LEU A 619 -40.73 26.17 -20.78
C LEU A 619 -41.95 25.38 -21.27
N THR A 620 -41.96 25.02 -22.54
CA THR A 620 -42.90 24.04 -23.08
C THR A 620 -42.17 23.04 -23.97
N THR A 621 -42.65 21.81 -24.00
CA THR A 621 -42.16 20.77 -24.90
C THR A 621 -43.10 20.63 -26.09
N CYS A 622 -42.54 20.52 -27.29
CA CYS A 622 -43.28 20.27 -28.52
C CYS A 622 -42.85 18.91 -29.08
N PHE A 623 -43.85 18.10 -29.42
CA PHE A 623 -43.67 16.77 -30.03
C PHE A 623 -44.28 16.80 -31.42
N TYR A 624 -43.49 16.52 -32.45
CA TYR A 624 -44.00 16.41 -33.81
C TYR A 624 -43.31 15.29 -34.60
N PHE A 625 -44.03 14.75 -35.58
CA PHE A 625 -43.53 13.68 -36.44
C PHE A 625 -43.17 14.23 -37.81
N GLU A 626 -41.92 14.05 -38.22
CA GLU A 626 -41.46 14.37 -39.57
C GLU A 626 -40.78 13.13 -40.15
N SER A 627 -41.20 12.67 -41.33
CA SER A 627 -40.59 11.51 -42.02
C SER A 627 -40.45 10.22 -41.17
N LYS A 628 -41.41 9.94 -40.26
CA LYS A 628 -41.39 8.80 -39.29
C LYS A 628 -40.29 8.89 -38.21
N VAL A 629 -39.74 10.08 -38.00
CA VAL A 629 -38.86 10.43 -36.89
C VAL A 629 -39.65 11.33 -35.94
N GLU A 630 -39.54 11.06 -34.64
CA GLU A 630 -40.24 11.80 -33.59
C GLU A 630 -39.32 12.90 -33.08
N HIS A 631 -39.62 14.14 -33.44
CA HIS A 631 -38.86 15.30 -33.02
C HIS A 631 -39.39 15.82 -31.69
N ILE A 632 -38.46 16.09 -30.76
CA ILE A 632 -38.75 16.73 -29.48
C ILE A 632 -38.00 18.06 -29.44
N GLU A 633 -38.75 19.15 -29.33
CA GLU A 633 -38.22 20.49 -29.12
C GLU A 633 -38.60 21.00 -27.75
N VAL A 634 -37.67 21.71 -27.11
CA VAL A 634 -37.97 22.47 -25.90
C VAL A 634 -37.95 23.95 -26.28
N TRP A 635 -39.07 24.61 -26.05
CA TRP A 635 -39.25 26.04 -26.26
C TRP A 635 -39.12 26.75 -24.91
N ALA A 636 -38.25 27.74 -24.85
CA ALA A 636 -37.98 28.57 -23.68
C ALA A 636 -38.37 30.01 -23.98
N ALA A 637 -39.26 30.58 -23.18
CA ALA A 637 -39.59 31.99 -23.26
C ALA A 637 -38.85 32.75 -22.16
N SER A 638 -38.31 33.92 -22.53
CA SER A 638 -37.71 34.87 -21.59
C SER A 638 -38.37 36.23 -21.75
N SER A 639 -38.74 36.85 -20.62
CA SER A 639 -38.88 38.30 -20.52
C SER A 639 -37.48 38.88 -20.61
N GLY A 640 -37.11 39.38 -21.78
CA GLY A 640 -35.85 40.09 -21.92
C GLY A 640 -35.83 41.29 -20.97
N CYS A 641 -34.65 41.86 -20.72
CA CYS A 641 -34.55 43.19 -20.12
C CYS A 641 -35.17 44.24 -21.09
N GLY A 642 -36.49 44.42 -21.09
CA GLY A 642 -37.24 45.33 -21.96
C GLY A 642 -38.61 44.79 -22.43
N LEU A 643 -39.32 45.58 -23.25
CA LEU A 643 -40.69 45.31 -23.77
C LEU A 643 -40.82 44.14 -24.76
N ASN A 644 -39.74 43.43 -25.09
CA ASN A 644 -39.75 42.35 -26.09
C ASN A 644 -39.48 40.99 -25.43
N SER A 645 -40.48 40.10 -25.43
CA SER A 645 -40.32 38.69 -25.08
C SER A 645 -39.49 37.98 -26.15
N GLN A 646 -38.44 37.26 -25.75
CA GLN A 646 -37.65 36.42 -26.66
C GLN A 646 -38.02 34.96 -26.46
N LEU A 647 -38.39 34.30 -27.57
CA LEU A 647 -38.68 32.89 -27.62
C LEU A 647 -37.51 32.17 -28.30
N THR A 648 -36.85 31.27 -27.59
CA THR A 648 -35.78 30.42 -28.12
C THR A 648 -36.21 28.96 -28.04
N TRP A 649 -35.72 28.13 -28.95
CA TRP A 649 -36.00 26.70 -28.91
C TRP A 649 -34.71 25.92 -29.13
N PHE A 650 -34.65 24.71 -28.57
CA PHE A 650 -33.55 23.79 -28.78
C PHE A 650 -34.09 22.38 -29.03
N SER A 651 -33.55 21.73 -30.06
CA SER A 651 -33.87 20.34 -30.37
C SER A 651 -33.21 19.40 -29.35
N VAL A 652 -34.00 18.48 -28.82
CA VAL A 652 -33.50 17.40 -27.96
C VAL A 652 -32.83 16.32 -28.82
N GLU A 653 -33.17 16.21 -30.11
CA GLU A 653 -32.65 15.18 -31.00
C GLU A 653 -31.21 15.41 -31.45
N GLN A 654 -30.32 14.53 -30.97
CA GLN A 654 -29.21 14.02 -31.77
C GLN A 654 -28.79 12.61 -31.32
N THR A 655 -29.76 11.75 -31.01
CA THR A 655 -29.53 10.31 -30.84
C THR A 655 -30.29 9.59 -31.94
N LYS A 656 -29.60 9.32 -33.05
CA LYS A 656 -30.10 8.40 -34.08
C LYS A 656 -30.57 7.11 -33.40
N LYS A 657 -31.73 6.63 -33.84
CA LYS A 657 -32.28 5.31 -33.53
C LYS A 657 -31.19 4.23 -33.67
N GLN A 658 -31.02 3.48 -32.58
CA GLN A 658 -30.35 2.17 -32.40
C GLN A 658 -28.82 2.10 -32.41
#